data_AF-A0AA48GY94-F1
#
_entry.id   AF-A0AA48GY94-F1
#
_cell.length_a   1.000
_cell.length_b   1.000
_cell.length_c   1.000
_cell.angle_alpha   90.00
_cell.angle_beta   90.00
_cell.angle_gamma   90.00
#
_symmetry.space_group_name_H-M   'P 1'
#
loop_
_entity.id
_entity.type
_entity.pdbx_description
1 polymer ?
#
loop_
_entity_poly.entity_id
_entity_poly.type
_entity_poly.pdbx_seq_one_letter_code
_entity_poly.pdbx_strand_id
1 'polypeptide(L)'
;MIATVTRSSTHALESVTARMLSAVINASNKSVRVLLGVLLLVMAGGLCAAVPEPAPRVHQDLLPAVALSHCAERLKPAFRSGDPAAIQAAVQDVELLRRTYGTLDVLPLVEAMAIYARDLGAQGEPALGLKVVDTVERWAPRYPTLLGTRVILMRQQGPQGYLWSIADVLELTRLRLANPYHRWLWAVQHLAWVRLMATLLLWGFALTLAIRYRRVFRNIWEEPLRRGAMNPHVMALLGAFLITLPVIFGLDPGIVAMVWLWLLAPFLLPLEIRATLLILLLQLVHPALSLLEPMAAVRPSPSIVTLQLRPQAQTGMEHALSLLPQDDRTFLEGWRQLQFQEWSRALATFGSLRKTHPDRAEVLNNLGVAKYQLGDLTGAQACFDEAALLGPDRGEILLNQSVVAFRQMDGPLGFAKQEDARRIAPDTFNRILAANQARNDQRTFALPLPDNPARVAVLASAQEAPADRGPGRARDLLLIFNFCLPIAAAVAFYFRLKKSISEAHPSQCTRCGDPFHTTDSPDAFVCSKCHHLFVLKDGLHGESRKRKVEEVGSFQSAQRWLHRSLILLLPGADLVLIGETREGLLEYSFLCFALGVVLATGRSVRYSGEVLPDPASIWMPLGLMLLAVLFLRSWLKLLPRRG
;
A
#
# COMPACT_ATOMS: atom_id res chain seq x y z
N MET A 1 -65.53 -5.07 15.30
CA MET A 1 -65.41 -6.53 15.59
C MET A 1 -64.00 -6.99 15.98
N ILE A 2 -62.92 -6.19 15.81
CA ILE A 2 -61.55 -6.59 16.20
C ILE A 2 -61.24 -6.20 17.67
N ALA A 3 -61.84 -5.12 18.20
CA ALA A 3 -61.62 -4.67 19.58
C ALA A 3 -62.29 -5.53 20.67
N THR A 4 -63.27 -6.37 20.32
CA THR A 4 -63.93 -7.31 21.24
C THR A 4 -63.22 -8.66 21.33
N VAL A 5 -62.41 -9.02 20.33
CA VAL A 5 -61.64 -10.28 20.31
C VAL A 5 -60.36 -10.15 21.13
N THR A 6 -59.73 -8.96 21.18
CA THR A 6 -58.51 -8.74 21.97
C THR A 6 -58.77 -8.77 23.48
N ARG A 7 -59.94 -8.29 23.94
CA ARG A 7 -60.30 -8.26 25.37
C ARG A 7 -60.66 -9.62 25.95
N SER A 8 -61.14 -10.57 25.14
CA SER A 8 -61.38 -11.95 25.59
C SER A 8 -60.09 -12.77 25.65
N SER A 9 -59.12 -12.49 24.76
CA SER A 9 -57.79 -13.14 24.79
C SER A 9 -56.94 -12.71 25.99
N THR A 10 -57.01 -11.46 26.43
CA THR A 10 -56.24 -10.98 27.60
C THR A 10 -56.73 -11.58 28.91
N HIS A 11 -58.06 -11.70 29.09
CA HIS A 11 -58.63 -12.36 30.28
C HIS A 11 -58.35 -13.87 30.33
N ALA A 12 -58.31 -14.54 29.17
CA ALA A 12 -57.92 -15.94 29.11
C ALA A 12 -56.45 -16.15 29.48
N LEU A 13 -55.54 -15.29 29.01
CA LEU A 13 -54.11 -15.35 29.35
C LEU A 13 -53.84 -15.07 30.84
N GLU A 14 -54.48 -14.07 31.43
CA GLU A 14 -54.33 -13.76 32.87
C GLU A 14 -54.81 -14.92 33.76
N SER A 15 -55.85 -15.64 33.33
CA SER A 15 -56.36 -16.80 34.08
C SER A 15 -55.43 -18.02 34.04
N VAL A 16 -54.65 -18.17 32.96
CA VAL A 16 -53.70 -19.28 32.77
C VAL A 16 -52.38 -19.00 33.50
N THR A 17 -51.88 -17.76 33.43
CA THR A 17 -50.65 -17.36 34.14
C THR A 17 -50.83 -17.42 35.66
N ALA A 18 -52.00 -17.03 36.18
CA ALA A 18 -52.31 -17.13 37.61
C ALA A 18 -52.36 -18.59 38.12
N ARG A 19 -52.94 -19.52 37.35
CA ARG A 19 -52.97 -20.96 37.69
C ARG A 19 -51.60 -21.60 37.62
N MET A 20 -50.77 -21.21 36.66
CA MET A 20 -49.39 -21.70 36.56
C MET A 20 -48.49 -21.18 37.68
N LEU A 21 -48.64 -19.92 38.09
CA LEU A 21 -47.91 -19.38 39.25
C LEU A 21 -48.28 -20.13 40.54
N SER A 22 -49.57 -20.42 40.73
CA SER A 22 -50.07 -21.22 41.86
C SER A 22 -49.48 -22.64 41.88
N ALA A 23 -49.34 -23.29 40.73
CA ALA A 23 -48.74 -24.62 40.61
C ALA A 23 -47.23 -24.62 40.92
N VAL A 24 -46.50 -23.55 40.58
CA VAL A 24 -45.08 -23.39 40.89
C VAL A 24 -44.84 -23.19 42.38
N ILE A 25 -45.70 -22.42 43.06
CA ILE A 25 -45.58 -22.15 44.50
C ILE A 25 -45.88 -23.41 45.34
N ASN A 26 -46.86 -24.22 44.92
CA ASN A 26 -47.27 -25.43 45.64
C ASN A 26 -46.49 -26.71 45.30
N ALA A 27 -45.54 -26.67 44.36
CA ALA A 27 -44.73 -27.84 44.03
C ALA A 27 -43.75 -28.19 45.18
N SER A 28 -43.87 -29.39 45.75
CA SER A 28 -43.04 -29.85 46.89
C SER A 28 -41.58 -30.15 46.51
N ASN A 29 -41.29 -30.39 45.22
CA ASN A 29 -39.98 -30.82 44.75
C ASN A 29 -39.18 -29.68 44.09
N LYS A 30 -37.96 -29.43 44.59
CA LYS A 30 -37.12 -28.27 44.24
C LYS A 30 -36.73 -28.26 42.75
N SER A 31 -36.54 -29.42 42.15
CA SER A 31 -36.17 -29.57 40.73
C SER A 31 -37.32 -29.21 39.77
N VAL A 32 -38.57 -29.41 40.18
CA VAL A 32 -39.76 -29.08 39.37
C VAL A 32 -40.00 -27.57 39.33
N ARG A 33 -39.71 -26.85 40.42
CA ARG A 33 -39.79 -25.37 40.45
C ARG A 33 -38.79 -24.71 39.51
N VAL A 34 -37.57 -25.25 39.43
CA VAL A 34 -36.54 -24.74 38.53
C VAL A 34 -36.94 -24.97 37.07
N LEU A 35 -37.48 -26.16 36.75
CA LEU A 35 -37.90 -26.48 35.38
C LEU A 35 -39.09 -25.61 34.92
N LEU A 36 -40.11 -25.42 35.77
CA LEU A 36 -41.23 -24.53 35.44
C LEU A 36 -40.82 -23.05 35.40
N GLY A 37 -39.90 -22.62 36.26
CA GLY A 37 -39.37 -21.26 36.25
C GLY A 37 -38.60 -20.94 34.96
N VAL A 38 -37.84 -21.90 34.44
CA VAL A 38 -37.16 -21.77 33.14
C VAL A 38 -38.17 -21.75 31.99
N LEU A 39 -39.23 -22.56 32.03
CA LEU A 39 -40.27 -22.57 30.99
C LEU A 39 -41.04 -21.23 30.92
N LEU A 40 -41.32 -20.61 32.07
CA LEU A 40 -41.95 -19.28 32.16
C LEU A 40 -41.04 -18.17 31.60
N LEU A 41 -39.73 -18.25 31.83
CA LEU A 41 -38.74 -17.33 31.28
C LEU A 41 -38.60 -17.46 29.74
N VAL A 42 -38.68 -18.68 29.21
CA VAL A 42 -38.63 -18.93 27.77
C VAL A 42 -39.90 -18.44 27.06
N MET A 43 -41.08 -18.61 27.69
CA MET A 43 -42.35 -18.12 27.13
C MET A 43 -42.48 -16.59 27.22
N ALA A 44 -41.90 -15.96 28.25
CA ALA A 44 -41.83 -14.49 28.35
C ALA A 44 -40.86 -13.88 27.33
N GLY A 45 -39.79 -14.59 26.95
CA GLY A 45 -38.82 -14.14 25.95
C GLY A 45 -39.30 -14.20 24.49
N GLY A 46 -40.41 -14.90 24.21
CA GLY A 46 -40.91 -15.14 22.85
C GLY A 46 -41.99 -14.17 22.34
N LEU A 47 -42.49 -13.24 23.16
CA LEU A 47 -43.62 -12.36 22.85
C LEU A 47 -43.25 -10.88 22.96
N CYS A 48 -42.24 -10.44 22.21
CA CYS A 48 -42.02 -9.01 21.90
C CYS A 48 -41.23 -8.87 20.59
N ALA A 49 -41.76 -9.41 19.49
CA ALA A 49 -41.43 -8.90 18.17
C ALA A 49 -42.47 -7.83 17.83
N ALA A 50 -42.26 -6.62 18.34
CA ALA A 50 -42.97 -5.45 17.86
C ALA A 50 -42.63 -5.28 16.37
N VAL A 51 -43.66 -5.23 15.52
CA VAL A 51 -43.53 -4.72 14.15
C VAL A 51 -42.88 -3.33 14.27
N PRO A 52 -41.75 -3.03 13.62
CA PRO A 52 -41.16 -1.72 13.72
C PRO A 52 -42.14 -0.73 13.10
N GLU A 53 -42.66 0.18 13.92
CA GLU A 53 -43.28 1.41 13.42
C GLU A 53 -42.29 2.10 12.46
N PRO A 54 -42.77 2.74 11.39
CA PRO A 54 -41.89 3.54 10.54
C PRO A 54 -41.25 4.62 11.40
N ALA A 55 -39.93 4.54 11.57
CA ALA A 55 -39.17 5.47 12.40
C ALA A 55 -39.46 6.92 11.99
N PRO A 56 -39.57 7.84 12.97
CA PRO A 56 -39.96 9.22 12.72
C PRO A 56 -39.01 9.90 11.72
N ARG A 57 -39.58 10.77 10.88
CA ARG A 57 -38.85 11.60 9.93
C ARG A 57 -37.76 12.40 10.67
N VAL A 58 -36.53 12.25 10.18
CA VAL A 58 -35.27 12.92 10.55
C VAL A 58 -35.44 14.05 11.57
N HIS A 59 -35.00 13.81 12.81
CA HIS A 59 -34.88 14.83 13.85
C HIS A 59 -34.05 16.01 13.33
N GLN A 60 -34.59 17.22 13.47
CA GLN A 60 -33.96 18.49 13.07
C GLN A 60 -32.78 18.89 13.98
N ASP A 61 -32.48 18.11 15.04
CA ASP A 61 -31.47 18.43 16.06
C ASP A 61 -30.16 17.61 15.96
N LEU A 62 -30.01 16.73 14.97
CA LEU A 62 -28.82 15.89 14.84
C LEU A 62 -27.72 16.61 14.05
N LEU A 63 -26.46 16.49 14.50
CA LEU A 63 -25.30 16.94 13.75
C LEU A 63 -25.31 16.26 12.36
N PRO A 64 -25.01 16.94 11.23
CA PRO A 64 -25.09 16.38 9.88
C PRO A 64 -24.26 15.11 9.69
N ALA A 65 -23.14 14.98 10.38
CA ALA A 65 -22.32 13.76 10.36
C ALA A 65 -23.07 12.56 10.95
N VAL A 66 -23.81 12.75 12.05
CA VAL A 66 -24.64 11.72 12.70
C VAL A 66 -25.86 11.40 11.84
N ALA A 67 -26.43 12.43 11.23
CA ALA A 67 -27.54 12.28 10.30
C ALA A 67 -27.13 11.47 9.06
N LEU A 68 -25.93 11.72 8.51
CA LEU A 68 -25.35 10.93 7.42
C LEU A 68 -25.00 9.50 7.84
N SER A 69 -24.50 9.27 9.06
CA SER A 69 -24.26 7.90 9.54
C SER A 69 -25.56 7.12 9.68
N HIS A 70 -26.65 7.75 10.12
CA HIS A 70 -27.97 7.10 10.13
C HIS A 70 -28.45 6.76 8.71
N CYS A 71 -28.22 7.63 7.72
CA CYS A 71 -28.47 7.28 6.34
C CYS A 71 -27.62 6.09 5.85
N ALA A 72 -26.35 6.02 6.26
CA ALA A 72 -25.50 4.86 5.97
C ALA A 72 -26.12 3.56 6.54
N GLU A 73 -26.54 3.58 7.80
CA GLU A 73 -27.17 2.43 8.45
C GLU A 73 -28.51 2.03 7.81
N ARG A 74 -29.24 2.97 7.20
CA ARG A 74 -30.46 2.65 6.43
C ARG A 74 -30.18 2.10 5.03
N LEU A 75 -29.09 2.54 4.40
CA LEU A 75 -28.68 2.01 3.08
C LEU A 75 -28.29 0.53 3.16
N LYS A 76 -27.58 0.12 4.21
CA LYS A 76 -27.11 -1.27 4.38
C LYS A 76 -28.22 -2.33 4.24
N PRO A 77 -29.34 -2.29 5.01
CA PRO A 77 -30.41 -3.26 4.87
C PRO A 77 -31.13 -3.17 3.52
N ALA A 78 -31.22 -1.98 2.91
CA ALA A 78 -31.78 -1.82 1.57
C ALA A 78 -30.93 -2.52 0.49
N PHE A 79 -29.60 -2.49 0.62
CA PHE A 79 -28.74 -3.29 -0.26
C PHE A 79 -28.89 -4.78 -0.01
N ARG A 80 -28.97 -5.23 1.25
CA ARG A 80 -29.18 -6.65 1.58
C ARG A 80 -30.54 -7.20 1.14
N SER A 81 -31.59 -6.38 1.12
CA SER A 81 -32.90 -6.83 0.63
C SER A 81 -32.90 -7.08 -0.88
N GLY A 82 -31.96 -6.48 -1.62
CA GLY A 82 -31.85 -6.60 -3.07
C GLY A 82 -32.94 -5.85 -3.85
N ASP A 83 -33.93 -5.26 -3.16
CA ASP A 83 -35.06 -4.56 -3.76
C ASP A 83 -34.62 -3.20 -4.35
N PRO A 84 -34.75 -3.00 -5.67
CA PRO A 84 -34.41 -1.72 -6.32
C PRO A 84 -35.19 -0.53 -5.74
N ALA A 85 -36.45 -0.73 -5.34
CA ALA A 85 -37.29 0.34 -4.82
C ALA A 85 -36.80 0.80 -3.44
N ALA A 86 -36.46 -0.14 -2.55
CA ALA A 86 -35.88 0.15 -1.25
C ALA A 86 -34.52 0.87 -1.38
N ILE A 87 -33.65 0.44 -2.30
CA ILE A 87 -32.36 1.10 -2.57
C ILE A 87 -32.60 2.53 -3.07
N GLN A 88 -33.53 2.72 -4.00
CA GLN A 88 -33.86 4.04 -4.54
C GLN A 88 -34.42 4.96 -3.46
N ALA A 89 -35.31 4.46 -2.60
CA ALA A 89 -35.85 5.22 -1.47
C ALA A 89 -34.74 5.65 -0.49
N ALA A 90 -33.83 4.73 -0.12
CA ALA A 90 -32.71 5.06 0.77
C ALA A 90 -31.71 6.04 0.15
N VAL A 91 -31.48 5.95 -1.17
CA VAL A 91 -30.70 6.95 -1.93
C VAL A 91 -31.39 8.31 -1.91
N GLN A 92 -32.71 8.35 -2.11
CA GLN A 92 -33.48 9.58 -2.02
C GLN A 92 -33.44 10.18 -0.61
N ASP A 93 -33.41 9.36 0.44
CA ASP A 93 -33.24 9.83 1.82
C ASP A 93 -31.90 10.52 2.03
N VAL A 94 -30.80 9.98 1.47
CA VAL A 94 -29.49 10.65 1.49
C VAL A 94 -29.57 11.98 0.75
N GLU A 95 -30.17 11.99 -0.43
CA GLU A 95 -30.32 13.21 -1.22
C GLU A 95 -31.16 14.26 -0.48
N LEU A 96 -32.25 13.85 0.16
CA LEU A 96 -33.12 14.67 0.98
C LEU A 96 -32.37 15.19 2.21
N LEU A 97 -31.59 14.36 2.89
CA LEU A 97 -30.83 14.77 4.07
C LEU A 97 -29.77 15.80 3.71
N ARG A 98 -29.03 15.55 2.63
CA ARG A 98 -28.13 16.56 2.06
C ARG A 98 -28.92 17.83 1.69
N ARG A 99 -30.21 17.73 1.27
CA ARG A 99 -31.07 18.89 0.97
C ARG A 99 -31.40 19.64 2.25
N THR A 100 -31.77 18.93 3.31
CA THR A 100 -32.13 19.51 4.60
C THR A 100 -30.95 20.17 5.28
N TYR A 101 -29.78 19.52 5.38
CA TYR A 101 -28.63 20.03 6.13
C TYR A 101 -27.65 20.88 5.30
N GLY A 102 -27.77 20.91 3.97
CA GLY A 102 -26.89 21.74 3.13
C GLY A 102 -25.42 21.28 3.12
N THR A 103 -25.13 20.12 3.72
CA THR A 103 -23.80 19.53 3.70
C THR A 103 -23.50 18.96 2.30
N LEU A 104 -22.46 19.52 1.69
CA LEU A 104 -21.88 19.01 0.44
C LEU A 104 -21.00 17.78 0.70
N ASP A 105 -20.45 17.69 1.91
CA ASP A 105 -19.57 16.61 2.32
C ASP A 105 -20.38 15.37 2.75
N VAL A 106 -20.42 14.39 1.85
CA VAL A 106 -20.91 13.04 2.12
C VAL A 106 -19.78 12.03 2.12
N LEU A 107 -18.54 12.49 2.18
CA LEU A 107 -17.38 11.63 2.20
C LEU A 107 -17.40 10.65 3.39
N PRO A 108 -17.81 11.04 4.61
CA PRO A 108 -17.97 10.08 5.71
C PRO A 108 -18.96 8.96 5.40
N LEU A 109 -20.08 9.30 4.76
CA LEU A 109 -21.06 8.31 4.29
C LEU A 109 -20.43 7.39 3.23
N VAL A 110 -19.75 7.98 2.23
CA VAL A 110 -19.09 7.25 1.15
C VAL A 110 -18.03 6.29 1.70
N GLU A 111 -17.23 6.73 2.66
CA GLU A 111 -16.22 5.92 3.33
C GLU A 111 -16.84 4.82 4.18
N ALA A 112 -17.90 5.12 4.93
CA ALA A 112 -18.66 4.12 5.68
C ALA A 112 -19.25 3.05 4.74
N MET A 113 -19.78 3.45 3.59
CA MET A 113 -20.30 2.52 2.58
C MET A 113 -19.18 1.75 1.87
N ALA A 114 -18.00 2.34 1.68
CA ALA A 114 -16.82 1.64 1.16
C ALA A 114 -16.34 0.56 2.14
N ILE A 115 -16.30 0.86 3.44
CA ILE A 115 -16.02 -0.10 4.51
C ILE A 115 -17.05 -1.24 4.47
N TYR A 116 -18.33 -0.89 4.41
CA TYR A 116 -19.42 -1.85 4.32
C TYR A 116 -19.32 -2.75 3.07
N ALA A 117 -18.98 -2.18 1.91
CA ALA A 117 -18.78 -2.95 0.70
C ALA A 117 -17.62 -3.95 0.82
N ARG A 118 -16.53 -3.59 1.52
CA ARG A 118 -15.42 -4.52 1.83
C ARG A 118 -15.82 -5.61 2.80
N ASP A 119 -16.65 -5.29 3.79
CA ASP A 119 -17.21 -6.26 4.74
C ASP A 119 -18.09 -7.29 4.02
N LEU A 120 -18.95 -6.85 3.09
CA LEU A 120 -19.71 -7.75 2.21
C LEU A 120 -18.78 -8.66 1.37
N GLY A 121 -17.71 -8.09 0.80
CA GLY A 121 -16.70 -8.88 0.09
C GLY A 121 -16.02 -9.92 0.99
N ALA A 122 -15.71 -9.56 2.24
CA ALA A 122 -15.15 -10.49 3.23
C ALA A 122 -16.14 -11.59 3.64
N GLN A 123 -17.44 -11.31 3.61
CA GLN A 123 -18.52 -12.27 3.83
C GLN A 123 -18.79 -13.17 2.60
N GLY A 124 -18.08 -12.98 1.48
CA GLY A 124 -18.24 -13.78 0.27
C GLY A 124 -19.27 -13.21 -0.72
N GLU A 125 -19.71 -11.97 -0.55
CA GLU A 125 -20.67 -11.29 -1.43
C GLU A 125 -20.06 -10.10 -2.21
N PRO A 126 -18.98 -10.30 -3.01
CA PRO A 126 -18.29 -9.20 -3.67
C PRO A 126 -19.14 -8.50 -4.74
N ALA A 127 -20.07 -9.21 -5.39
CA ALA A 127 -20.97 -8.62 -6.38
C ALA A 127 -21.95 -7.60 -5.77
N LEU A 128 -22.46 -7.89 -4.56
CA LEU A 128 -23.29 -6.94 -3.82
C LEU A 128 -22.46 -5.74 -3.37
N GLY A 129 -21.23 -5.97 -2.90
CA GLY A 129 -20.29 -4.90 -2.59
C GLY A 129 -20.01 -3.97 -3.77
N LEU A 130 -19.84 -4.50 -5.00
CA LEU A 130 -19.66 -3.69 -6.20
C LEU A 130 -20.90 -2.83 -6.49
N LYS A 131 -22.11 -3.40 -6.37
CA LYS A 131 -23.36 -2.64 -6.52
C LYS A 131 -23.46 -1.48 -5.53
N VAL A 132 -22.99 -1.68 -4.28
CA VAL A 132 -22.89 -0.60 -3.29
C VAL A 132 -21.93 0.48 -3.78
N VAL A 133 -20.71 0.12 -4.18
CA VAL A 133 -19.70 1.07 -4.65
C VAL A 133 -20.19 1.88 -5.84
N ASP A 134 -20.76 1.22 -6.86
CA ASP A 134 -21.27 1.88 -8.06
C ASP A 134 -22.45 2.82 -7.76
N THR A 135 -23.28 2.46 -6.78
CA THR A 135 -24.38 3.34 -6.34
C THR A 135 -23.84 4.58 -5.63
N VAL A 136 -22.88 4.41 -4.72
CA VAL A 136 -22.34 5.47 -3.86
C VAL A 136 -21.36 6.38 -4.61
N GLU A 137 -20.70 5.89 -5.66
CA GLU A 137 -19.76 6.67 -6.49
C GLU A 137 -20.41 7.93 -7.09
N ARG A 138 -21.72 7.94 -7.31
CA ARG A 138 -22.46 9.14 -7.76
C ARG A 138 -22.23 10.36 -6.87
N TRP A 139 -21.92 10.15 -5.60
CA TRP A 139 -21.69 11.21 -4.63
C TRP A 139 -20.21 11.61 -4.52
N ALA A 140 -19.29 10.74 -4.93
CA ALA A 140 -17.85 10.98 -4.90
C ALA A 140 -17.17 10.25 -6.08
N PRO A 141 -17.31 10.76 -7.32
CA PRO A 141 -16.75 10.11 -8.50
C PRO A 141 -15.22 10.09 -8.43
N ARG A 142 -14.61 8.98 -8.86
CA ARG A 142 -13.14 8.78 -8.85
C ARG A 142 -12.52 8.96 -7.46
N TYR A 143 -13.26 8.70 -6.38
CA TYR A 143 -12.71 8.80 -5.04
C TYR A 143 -11.73 7.63 -4.77
N PRO A 144 -10.47 7.88 -4.33
CA PRO A 144 -9.46 6.83 -4.16
C PRO A 144 -9.91 5.64 -3.30
N THR A 145 -10.62 5.90 -2.20
CA THR A 145 -11.14 4.86 -1.31
C THR A 145 -12.19 3.97 -1.99
N LEU A 146 -13.01 4.54 -2.88
CA LEU A 146 -13.98 3.76 -3.66
C LEU A 146 -13.30 2.96 -4.77
N LEU A 147 -12.36 3.58 -5.50
CA LEU A 147 -11.56 2.88 -6.52
C LEU A 147 -10.81 1.70 -5.92
N GLY A 148 -10.11 1.91 -4.80
CA GLY A 148 -9.41 0.85 -4.07
C GLY A 148 -10.34 -0.27 -3.63
N THR A 149 -11.53 0.07 -3.10
CA THR A 149 -12.55 -0.93 -2.73
C THR A 149 -13.07 -1.71 -3.95
N ARG A 150 -13.39 -1.03 -5.06
CA ARG A 150 -13.84 -1.65 -6.31
C ARG A 150 -12.82 -2.65 -6.83
N VAL A 151 -11.53 -2.27 -6.88
CA VAL A 151 -10.43 -3.15 -7.31
C VAL A 151 -10.39 -4.44 -6.50
N ILE A 152 -10.57 -4.36 -5.18
CA ILE A 152 -10.53 -5.54 -4.30
C ILE A 152 -11.71 -6.46 -4.56
N LEU A 153 -12.92 -5.89 -4.63
CA LEU A 153 -14.13 -6.65 -4.85
C LEU A 153 -14.14 -7.33 -6.22
N MET A 154 -13.68 -6.64 -7.27
CA MET A 154 -13.49 -7.26 -8.59
C MET A 154 -12.55 -8.47 -8.50
N ARG A 155 -11.42 -8.35 -7.81
CA ARG A 155 -10.43 -9.44 -7.69
C ARG A 155 -10.91 -10.62 -6.83
N GLN A 156 -11.84 -10.37 -5.90
CA GLN A 156 -12.50 -11.44 -5.15
C GLN A 156 -13.42 -12.30 -6.03
N GLN A 157 -13.89 -11.78 -7.18
CA GLN A 157 -14.70 -12.56 -8.14
C GLN A 157 -13.88 -13.56 -8.97
N GLY A 158 -12.54 -13.54 -8.86
CA GLY A 158 -11.65 -14.50 -9.51
C GLY A 158 -10.53 -13.86 -10.34
N PRO A 159 -9.80 -14.65 -11.14
CA PRO A 159 -8.62 -14.18 -11.87
C PRO A 159 -8.94 -13.12 -12.93
N GLN A 160 -10.11 -13.19 -13.55
CA GLN A 160 -10.56 -12.16 -14.50
C GLN A 160 -10.70 -10.78 -13.84
N GLY A 161 -11.02 -10.73 -12.54
CA GLY A 161 -11.10 -9.50 -11.76
C GLY A 161 -9.79 -8.70 -11.73
N TYR A 162 -8.64 -9.37 -11.89
CA TYR A 162 -7.36 -8.67 -12.03
C TYR A 162 -7.25 -7.91 -13.35
N LEU A 163 -7.84 -8.42 -14.45
CA LEU A 163 -7.86 -7.75 -15.75
C LEU A 163 -8.84 -6.58 -15.76
N TRP A 164 -10.06 -6.80 -15.25
CA TRP A 164 -11.10 -5.76 -15.22
C TRP A 164 -10.73 -4.59 -14.30
N SER A 165 -9.98 -4.85 -13.22
CA SER A 165 -9.52 -3.80 -12.31
C SER A 165 -8.33 -2.98 -12.82
N ILE A 166 -7.75 -3.27 -13.99
CA ILE A 166 -6.58 -2.52 -14.51
C ILE A 166 -6.89 -1.04 -14.68
N ALA A 167 -8.05 -0.69 -15.24
CA ALA A 167 -8.43 0.70 -15.45
C ALA A 167 -8.51 1.48 -14.13
N ASP A 168 -9.17 0.90 -13.12
CA ASP A 168 -9.28 1.51 -11.79
C ASP A 168 -7.92 1.61 -11.08
N VAL A 169 -7.04 0.62 -11.25
CA VAL A 169 -5.66 0.67 -10.72
C VAL A 169 -4.85 1.78 -11.37
N LEU A 170 -4.94 1.94 -12.69
CA LEU A 170 -4.24 2.99 -13.42
C LEU A 170 -4.75 4.37 -13.00
N GLU A 171 -6.06 4.52 -12.86
CA GLU A 171 -6.69 5.75 -12.42
C GLU A 171 -6.32 6.08 -10.97
N LEU A 172 -6.38 5.12 -10.06
CA LEU A 172 -5.93 5.26 -8.67
C LEU A 172 -4.44 5.66 -8.61
N THR A 173 -3.60 5.03 -9.43
CA THR A 173 -2.17 5.35 -9.52
C THR A 173 -1.97 6.77 -10.04
N ARG A 174 -2.72 7.20 -11.05
CA ARG A 174 -2.68 8.56 -11.59
C ARG A 174 -3.07 9.60 -10.53
N LEU A 175 -4.13 9.33 -9.77
CA LEU A 175 -4.59 10.21 -8.69
C LEU A 175 -3.56 10.32 -7.57
N ARG A 176 -2.91 9.22 -7.20
CA ARG A 176 -1.83 9.22 -6.21
C ARG A 176 -0.61 9.99 -6.73
N LEU A 177 -0.15 9.69 -7.94
CA LEU A 177 0.99 10.37 -8.55
C LEU A 177 0.73 11.85 -8.86
N ALA A 178 -0.52 12.34 -8.78
CA ALA A 178 -0.79 13.77 -8.85
C ALA A 178 -0.15 14.52 -7.67
N ASN A 179 -0.09 13.90 -6.48
CA ASN A 179 0.52 14.49 -5.29
C ASN A 179 2.05 14.25 -5.28
N PRO A 180 2.89 15.30 -5.18
CA PRO A 180 4.35 15.15 -5.18
C PRO A 180 4.87 14.24 -4.06
N TYR A 181 4.25 14.25 -2.87
CA TYR A 181 4.66 13.37 -1.76
C TYR A 181 4.41 11.89 -2.07
N HIS A 182 3.31 11.59 -2.75
CA HIS A 182 2.94 10.23 -3.14
C HIS A 182 3.84 9.69 -4.27
N ARG A 183 4.40 10.55 -5.13
CA ARG A 183 5.39 10.14 -6.15
C ARG A 183 6.64 9.53 -5.52
N TRP A 184 7.15 10.16 -4.46
CA TRP A 184 8.32 9.67 -3.74
C TRP A 184 8.05 8.34 -3.07
N LEU A 185 6.89 8.22 -2.42
CA LEU A 185 6.45 6.99 -1.77
C LEU A 185 6.33 5.83 -2.77
N TRP A 186 5.73 6.10 -3.93
CA TRP A 186 5.64 5.15 -5.04
C TRP A 186 7.03 4.74 -5.55
N ALA A 187 7.94 5.69 -5.76
CA ALA A 187 9.31 5.41 -6.21
C ALA A 187 10.08 4.53 -5.21
N VAL A 188 10.03 4.84 -3.91
CA VAL A 188 10.69 4.07 -2.85
C VAL A 188 10.15 2.63 -2.80
N GLN A 189 8.83 2.45 -2.95
CA GLN A 189 8.21 1.12 -2.98
C GLN A 189 8.72 0.25 -4.13
N HIS A 190 8.88 0.82 -5.33
CA HIS A 190 9.36 0.09 -6.51
C HIS A 190 10.87 -0.13 -6.46
N LEU A 191 11.63 0.81 -5.87
CA LEU A 191 13.06 0.67 -5.66
C LEU A 191 13.39 -0.44 -4.64
N ALA A 192 12.46 -0.79 -3.74
CA ALA A 192 12.58 -1.96 -2.87
C ALA A 192 12.69 -3.28 -3.66
N TRP A 193 12.09 -3.37 -4.86
CA TRP A 193 12.23 -4.55 -5.73
C TRP A 193 13.66 -4.69 -6.23
N VAL A 194 14.26 -3.56 -6.63
CA VAL A 194 15.65 -3.50 -7.07
C VAL A 194 16.60 -3.83 -5.92
N ARG A 195 16.30 -3.36 -4.70
CA ARG A 195 17.04 -3.73 -3.49
C ARG A 195 17.04 -5.25 -3.27
N LEU A 196 15.86 -5.88 -3.31
CA LEU A 196 15.76 -7.32 -3.12
C LEU A 196 16.44 -8.10 -4.26
N MET A 197 16.27 -7.65 -5.50
CA MET A 197 16.97 -8.19 -6.67
C MET A 197 18.50 -8.12 -6.49
N ALA A 198 19.04 -6.99 -6.05
CA ALA A 198 20.48 -6.81 -5.83
C ALA A 198 21.02 -7.78 -4.76
N THR A 199 20.26 -8.00 -3.68
CA THR A 199 20.62 -8.96 -2.64
C THR A 199 20.63 -10.40 -3.17
N LEU A 200 19.57 -10.79 -3.88
CA LEU A 200 19.44 -12.13 -4.46
C LEU A 200 20.53 -12.39 -5.50
N LEU A 201 20.86 -11.38 -6.31
CA LEU A 201 21.95 -11.43 -7.28
C LEU A 201 23.30 -11.67 -6.61
N LEU A 202 23.63 -10.91 -5.56
CA LEU A 202 24.88 -11.10 -4.82
C LEU A 202 25.02 -12.51 -4.27
N TRP A 203 23.99 -12.98 -3.56
CA TRP A 203 24.00 -14.30 -2.93
C TRP A 203 24.00 -15.44 -3.94
N GLY A 204 23.11 -15.37 -4.92
CA GLY A 204 23.03 -16.39 -5.96
C GLY A 204 24.30 -16.51 -6.77
N PHE A 205 24.89 -15.38 -7.15
CA PHE A 205 26.13 -15.36 -7.92
C PHE A 205 27.31 -15.86 -7.09
N ALA A 206 27.46 -15.41 -5.83
CA ALA A 206 28.51 -15.89 -4.93
C ALA A 206 28.38 -17.39 -4.65
N LEU A 207 27.16 -17.89 -4.41
CA LEU A 207 26.89 -19.31 -4.20
C LEU A 207 27.21 -20.13 -5.45
N THR A 208 26.81 -19.64 -6.63
CA THR A 208 27.08 -20.33 -7.89
C THR A 208 28.57 -20.44 -8.19
N LEU A 209 29.32 -19.37 -7.96
CA LEU A 209 30.79 -19.39 -8.08
C LEU A 209 31.43 -20.29 -7.02
N ALA A 210 30.95 -20.29 -5.78
CA ALA A 210 31.42 -21.22 -4.75
C ALA A 210 31.18 -22.69 -5.13
N ILE A 211 30.05 -23.01 -5.78
CA ILE A 211 29.75 -24.37 -6.27
C ILE A 211 30.63 -24.73 -7.49
N ARG A 212 30.82 -23.80 -8.42
CA ARG A 212 31.68 -23.98 -9.60
C ARG A 212 33.12 -24.26 -9.18
N TYR A 213 33.65 -23.39 -8.34
CA TYR A 213 35.00 -23.46 -7.80
C TYR A 213 35.08 -24.30 -6.52
N ARG A 214 34.11 -25.19 -6.23
CA ARG A 214 34.01 -25.91 -4.93
C ARG A 214 35.28 -26.61 -4.46
N ARG A 215 36.06 -27.19 -5.38
CA ARG A 215 37.34 -27.84 -5.03
C ARG A 215 38.42 -26.82 -4.68
N VAL A 216 38.48 -25.72 -5.42
CA VAL A 216 39.36 -24.58 -5.12
C VAL A 216 38.96 -23.94 -3.80
N PHE A 217 37.67 -23.63 -3.65
CA PHE A 217 37.09 -23.02 -2.45
C PHE A 217 37.34 -23.86 -1.20
N ARG A 218 37.19 -25.18 -1.30
CA ARG A 218 37.55 -26.12 -0.23
C ARG A 218 39.06 -26.11 0.06
N ASN A 219 39.90 -26.14 -0.96
CA ASN A 219 41.35 -26.14 -0.79
C ASN A 219 41.88 -24.87 -0.10
N ILE A 220 41.30 -23.70 -0.37
CA ILE A 220 41.69 -22.41 0.26
C ILE A 220 41.70 -22.53 1.79
N TRP A 221 40.76 -23.27 2.37
CA TRP A 221 40.65 -23.42 3.82
C TRP A 221 41.26 -24.72 4.36
N GLU A 222 41.24 -25.81 3.59
CA GLU A 222 41.86 -27.08 4.00
C GLU A 222 43.40 -26.98 4.05
N GLU A 223 44.03 -26.19 3.19
CA GLU A 223 45.49 -26.13 3.07
C GLU A 223 46.19 -25.59 4.34
N PRO A 224 45.76 -24.49 4.97
CA PRO A 224 46.29 -24.05 6.27
C PRO A 224 46.11 -25.10 7.39
N LEU A 225 45.01 -25.84 7.30
CA LEU A 225 44.52 -26.78 8.30
C LEU A 225 45.18 -28.18 8.21
N ARG A 226 45.75 -28.52 7.04
CA ARG A 226 46.47 -29.78 6.78
C ARG A 226 47.77 -29.97 7.57
N ARG A 227 48.23 -28.96 8.31
CA ARG A 227 49.44 -29.08 9.14
C ARG A 227 49.26 -30.04 10.33
N GLY A 228 48.02 -30.35 10.71
CA GLY A 228 47.70 -31.43 11.65
C GLY A 228 47.16 -32.67 10.92
N ALA A 229 47.53 -33.87 11.38
CA ALA A 229 47.03 -35.15 10.85
C ALA A 229 45.54 -35.40 11.18
N MET A 230 44.67 -34.49 10.75
CA MET A 230 43.23 -34.56 10.96
C MET A 230 42.54 -35.38 9.87
N ASN A 231 41.46 -36.05 10.25
CA ASN A 231 40.60 -36.78 9.31
C ASN A 231 39.98 -35.80 8.28
N PRO A 232 40.02 -36.11 6.97
CA PRO A 232 39.44 -35.27 5.91
C PRO A 232 37.97 -34.87 6.12
N HIS A 233 37.17 -35.73 6.73
CA HIS A 233 35.77 -35.42 7.00
C HIS A 233 35.61 -34.36 8.10
N VAL A 234 36.47 -34.41 9.12
CA VAL A 234 36.48 -33.42 10.20
C VAL A 234 36.97 -32.07 9.68
N MET A 235 37.99 -32.07 8.81
CA MET A 235 38.46 -30.86 8.11
C MET A 235 37.33 -30.19 7.31
N ALA A 236 36.58 -30.98 6.53
CA ALA A 236 35.48 -30.47 5.72
C ALA A 236 34.34 -29.89 6.58
N LEU A 237 34.04 -30.52 7.71
CA LEU A 237 32.99 -30.07 8.64
C LEU A 237 33.40 -28.78 9.37
N LEU A 238 34.67 -28.68 9.79
CA LEU A 238 35.24 -27.47 10.37
C LEU A 238 35.27 -26.31 9.36
N GLY A 239 35.64 -26.59 8.11
CA GLY A 239 35.61 -25.61 7.02
C GLY A 239 34.20 -25.12 6.72
N ALA A 240 33.21 -26.02 6.66
CA ALA A 240 31.81 -25.66 6.50
C ALA A 240 31.32 -24.77 7.66
N PHE A 241 31.71 -25.08 8.89
CA PHE A 241 31.39 -24.28 10.08
C PHE A 241 32.03 -22.89 10.02
N LEU A 242 33.30 -22.77 9.64
CA LEU A 242 33.99 -21.48 9.49
C LEU A 242 33.37 -20.58 8.41
N ILE A 243 32.92 -21.19 7.31
CA ILE A 243 32.29 -20.48 6.19
C ILE A 243 30.88 -19.98 6.56
N THR A 244 30.15 -20.70 7.41
CA THR A 244 28.80 -20.31 7.88
C THR A 244 28.82 -19.50 9.18
N LEU A 245 29.95 -19.49 9.89
CA LEU A 245 30.18 -18.77 11.15
C LEU A 245 29.68 -17.31 11.11
N PRO A 246 29.96 -16.52 10.07
CA PRO A 246 29.51 -15.13 10.03
C PRO A 246 27.99 -14.99 10.02
N VAL A 247 27.28 -15.89 9.32
CA VAL A 247 25.82 -15.92 9.29
C VAL A 247 25.26 -16.33 10.67
N ILE A 248 25.91 -17.28 11.34
CA ILE A 248 25.51 -17.77 12.67
C ILE A 248 25.66 -16.66 13.74
N PHE A 249 26.70 -15.83 13.66
CA PHE A 249 26.91 -14.70 14.57
C PHE A 249 26.16 -13.42 14.18
N GLY A 250 25.25 -13.49 13.20
CA GLY A 250 24.40 -12.37 12.82
C GLY A 250 25.12 -11.25 12.05
N LEU A 251 26.27 -11.53 11.43
CA LEU A 251 26.83 -10.61 10.44
C LEU A 251 25.89 -10.53 9.24
N ASP A 252 25.85 -9.35 8.61
CA ASP A 252 25.06 -9.14 7.41
C ASP A 252 25.41 -10.22 6.38
N PRO A 253 24.43 -11.04 5.93
CA PRO A 253 24.65 -12.06 4.92
C PRO A 253 25.38 -11.53 3.67
N GLY A 254 25.19 -10.26 3.30
CA GLY A 254 25.91 -9.63 2.19
C GLY A 254 27.44 -9.65 2.36
N ILE A 255 27.95 -9.45 3.58
CA ILE A 255 29.39 -9.48 3.88
C ILE A 255 29.96 -10.86 3.55
N VAL A 256 29.24 -11.92 3.90
CA VAL A 256 29.66 -13.31 3.66
C VAL A 256 29.83 -13.58 2.17
N ALA A 257 28.83 -13.19 1.37
CA ALA A 257 28.89 -13.31 -0.08
C ALA A 257 30.04 -12.49 -0.68
N MET A 258 30.28 -11.27 -0.19
CA MET A 258 31.42 -10.43 -0.61
C MET A 258 32.76 -11.09 -0.28
N VAL A 259 32.90 -11.71 0.90
CA VAL A 259 34.10 -12.45 1.31
C VAL A 259 34.31 -13.67 0.41
N TRP A 260 33.26 -14.42 0.07
CA TRP A 260 33.38 -15.57 -0.85
C TRP A 260 33.90 -15.13 -2.23
N LEU A 261 33.34 -14.05 -2.77
CA LEU A 261 33.78 -13.47 -4.03
C LEU A 261 35.23 -12.97 -3.94
N TRP A 262 35.62 -12.35 -2.83
CA TRP A 262 36.99 -11.92 -2.57
C TRP A 262 37.98 -13.10 -2.51
N LEU A 263 37.62 -14.21 -1.87
CA LEU A 263 38.45 -15.41 -1.81
C LEU A 263 38.63 -16.07 -3.17
N LEU A 264 37.57 -16.10 -3.98
CA LEU A 264 37.58 -16.69 -5.31
C LEU A 264 38.21 -15.78 -6.38
N ALA A 265 38.38 -14.48 -6.11
CA ALA A 265 38.84 -13.47 -7.06
C ALA A 265 40.02 -13.90 -7.97
N PRO A 266 41.08 -14.59 -7.47
CA PRO A 266 42.19 -15.05 -8.29
C PRO A 266 41.82 -16.02 -9.42
N PHE A 267 40.75 -16.81 -9.24
CA PHE A 267 40.39 -17.93 -10.12
C PHE A 267 39.29 -17.60 -11.12
N LEU A 268 38.70 -16.40 -11.01
CA LEU A 268 37.55 -15.99 -11.80
C LEU A 268 37.94 -15.65 -13.23
N LEU A 269 37.05 -15.99 -14.17
CA LEU A 269 37.19 -15.61 -15.57
C LEU A 269 37.01 -14.10 -15.77
N PRO A 270 37.52 -13.50 -16.86
CA PRO A 270 37.38 -12.06 -17.11
C PRO A 270 35.93 -11.56 -17.10
N LEU A 271 34.98 -12.35 -17.60
CA LEU A 271 33.55 -12.02 -17.57
C LEU A 271 32.97 -12.11 -16.16
N GLU A 272 33.44 -13.05 -15.34
CA GLU A 272 33.02 -13.21 -13.94
C GLU A 272 33.56 -12.09 -13.05
N ILE A 273 34.78 -11.63 -13.32
CA ILE A 273 35.37 -10.45 -12.66
C ILE A 273 34.49 -9.22 -12.93
N ARG A 274 34.14 -8.97 -14.19
CA ARG A 274 33.26 -7.84 -14.58
C ARG A 274 31.87 -7.97 -13.94
N ALA A 275 31.29 -9.16 -13.94
CA ALA A 275 30.01 -9.43 -13.29
C ALA A 275 30.08 -9.22 -11.77
N THR A 276 31.15 -9.69 -11.12
CA THR A 276 31.38 -9.51 -9.68
C THR A 276 31.45 -8.03 -9.32
N LEU A 277 32.24 -7.24 -10.05
CA LEU A 277 32.35 -5.80 -9.82
C LEU A 277 31.00 -5.08 -10.01
N LEU A 278 30.25 -5.44 -11.06
CA LEU A 278 28.91 -4.89 -11.30
C LEU A 278 27.95 -5.20 -10.15
N ILE A 279 27.92 -6.45 -9.68
CA ILE A 279 27.04 -6.90 -8.60
C ILE A 279 27.42 -6.24 -7.27
N LEU A 280 28.72 -6.06 -6.98
CA LEU A 280 29.20 -5.33 -5.80
C LEU A 280 28.77 -3.87 -5.83
N LEU A 281 28.90 -3.19 -6.98
CA LEU A 281 28.44 -1.81 -7.15
C LEU A 281 26.92 -1.68 -7.03
N LEU A 282 26.16 -2.66 -7.53
CA LEU A 282 24.70 -2.68 -7.44
C LEU A 282 24.22 -2.67 -5.98
N GLN A 283 25.03 -3.16 -5.02
CA GLN A 283 24.68 -3.14 -3.60
C GLN A 283 24.57 -1.72 -3.02
N LEU A 284 25.07 -0.68 -3.71
CA LEU A 284 24.86 0.72 -3.34
C LEU A 284 23.37 1.12 -3.33
N VAL A 285 22.49 0.33 -3.95
CA VAL A 285 21.04 0.53 -3.86
C VAL A 285 20.52 0.44 -2.41
N HIS A 286 21.15 -0.37 -1.56
CA HIS A 286 20.77 -0.54 -0.16
C HIS A 286 20.90 0.77 0.64
N PRO A 287 22.10 1.37 0.75
CA PRO A 287 22.25 2.63 1.46
C PRO A 287 21.51 3.78 0.75
N ALA A 288 21.46 3.80 -0.59
CA ALA A 288 20.67 4.79 -1.33
C ALA A 288 19.17 4.75 -0.95
N LEU A 289 18.56 3.57 -0.84
CA LEU A 289 17.16 3.45 -0.41
C LEU A 289 16.97 3.91 1.05
N SER A 290 17.91 3.58 1.94
CA SER A 290 17.84 3.99 3.35
C SER A 290 17.92 5.51 3.56
N LEU A 291 18.54 6.24 2.62
CA LEU A 291 18.54 7.72 2.58
C LEU A 291 17.17 8.28 2.16
N LEU A 292 16.44 7.55 1.30
CA LEU A 292 15.13 7.96 0.77
C LEU A 292 13.97 7.59 1.72
N GLU A 293 14.11 6.55 2.54
CA GLU A 293 13.08 6.08 3.47
C GLU A 293 12.51 7.19 4.39
N PRO A 294 13.31 8.09 5.00
CA PRO A 294 12.79 9.20 5.80
C PRO A 294 11.89 10.15 5.02
N MET A 295 12.24 10.42 3.76
CA MET A 295 11.48 11.32 2.90
C MET A 295 10.11 10.74 2.56
N ALA A 296 10.02 9.41 2.43
CA ALA A 296 8.76 8.69 2.26
C ALA A 296 7.90 8.65 3.54
N ALA A 297 8.51 8.77 4.72
CA ALA A 297 7.83 8.81 6.01
C ALA A 297 7.34 10.22 6.42
N VAL A 298 7.64 11.25 5.62
CA VAL A 298 7.16 12.62 5.86
C VAL A 298 5.64 12.65 5.67
N ARG A 299 4.91 12.99 6.73
CA ARG A 299 3.46 13.23 6.64
C ARG A 299 3.22 14.44 5.71
N PRO A 300 2.16 14.43 4.87
CA PRO A 300 1.87 15.58 4.04
C PRO A 300 1.63 16.81 4.92
N SER A 301 2.00 17.98 4.38
CA SER A 301 1.69 19.25 5.04
C SER A 301 0.19 19.34 5.34
N PRO A 302 -0.19 19.73 6.57
CA PRO A 302 -1.60 19.91 6.92
C PRO A 302 -2.19 21.07 6.10
N SER A 303 -3.44 20.91 5.67
CA SER A 303 -4.19 21.88 4.87
C SER A 303 -5.51 22.18 5.57
N ILE A 304 -5.75 23.46 5.86
CA ILE A 304 -6.99 23.94 6.48
C ILE A 304 -8.16 23.70 5.54
N VAL A 305 -7.98 23.99 4.25
CA VAL A 305 -9.02 23.75 3.23
C VAL A 305 -9.41 22.28 3.24
N THR A 306 -8.43 21.37 3.31
CA THR A 306 -8.70 19.93 3.38
C THR A 306 -9.42 19.56 4.68
N LEU A 307 -9.08 20.15 5.81
CA LEU A 307 -9.77 19.91 7.09
C LEU A 307 -11.21 20.44 7.08
N GLN A 308 -11.46 21.60 6.50
CA GLN A 308 -12.80 22.18 6.39
C GLN A 308 -13.72 21.39 5.45
N LEU A 309 -13.14 20.79 4.42
CA LEU A 309 -13.83 19.94 3.46
C LEU A 309 -13.86 18.45 3.88
N ARG A 310 -13.03 18.03 4.84
CA ARG A 310 -12.89 16.64 5.35
C ARG A 310 -12.53 16.64 6.86
N PRO A 311 -13.47 17.01 7.75
CA PRO A 311 -13.17 17.24 9.16
C PRO A 311 -12.76 16.00 9.96
N GLN A 312 -13.02 14.78 9.46
CA GLN A 312 -12.78 13.53 10.19
C GLN A 312 -11.36 12.94 10.01
N ALA A 313 -10.50 13.56 9.18
CA ALA A 313 -9.31 12.88 8.67
C ALA A 313 -8.07 12.87 9.59
N GLN A 314 -8.02 13.63 10.70
CA GLN A 314 -6.76 13.82 11.44
C GLN A 314 -6.95 13.84 12.97
N THR A 315 -6.62 12.72 13.62
CA THR A 315 -6.50 12.61 15.09
C THR A 315 -5.40 13.57 15.60
N GLY A 316 -5.70 14.33 16.65
CA GLY A 316 -4.77 15.32 17.25
C GLY A 316 -4.80 16.72 16.62
N MET A 317 -5.65 16.95 15.61
CA MET A 317 -5.74 18.25 14.92
C MET A 317 -6.43 19.36 15.73
N GLU A 318 -7.25 19.03 16.73
CA GLU A 318 -7.91 20.02 17.60
C GLU A 318 -6.89 20.93 18.31
N HIS A 319 -5.78 20.35 18.78
CA HIS A 319 -4.69 21.12 19.36
C HIS A 319 -4.03 22.04 18.32
N ALA A 320 -3.78 21.53 17.11
CA ALA A 320 -3.17 22.32 16.03
C ALA A 320 -4.04 23.50 15.58
N LEU A 321 -5.36 23.29 15.48
CA LEU A 321 -6.31 24.36 15.16
C LEU A 321 -6.40 25.42 16.26
N SER A 322 -6.15 25.04 17.53
CA SER A 322 -6.12 25.99 18.65
C SER A 322 -4.97 27.00 18.57
N LEU A 323 -3.90 26.65 17.83
CA LEU A 323 -2.71 27.49 17.65
C LEU A 323 -2.88 28.52 16.52
N LEU A 324 -3.94 28.42 15.72
CA LEU A 324 -4.24 29.40 14.68
C LEU A 324 -4.59 30.77 15.30
N PRO A 325 -4.32 31.87 14.57
CA PRO A 325 -4.73 33.21 14.99
C PRO A 325 -6.22 33.25 15.36
N GLN A 326 -6.58 34.11 16.33
CA GLN A 326 -7.95 34.20 16.83
C GLN A 326 -8.97 34.39 15.71
N ASP A 327 -8.68 35.26 14.74
CA ASP A 327 -9.58 35.53 13.61
C ASP A 327 -9.78 34.32 12.70
N ASP A 328 -8.73 33.52 12.48
CA ASP A 328 -8.83 32.29 11.69
C ASP A 328 -9.64 31.23 12.44
N ARG A 329 -9.49 31.13 13.77
CA ARG A 329 -10.35 30.28 14.62
C ARG A 329 -11.82 30.74 14.58
N THR A 330 -12.07 32.05 14.66
CA THR A 330 -13.41 32.63 14.52
C THR A 330 -13.98 32.38 13.13
N PHE A 331 -13.17 32.43 12.07
CA PHE A 331 -13.60 32.06 10.72
C PHE A 331 -14.00 30.58 10.65
N LEU A 332 -13.19 29.68 11.21
CA LEU A 332 -13.49 28.24 11.24
C LEU A 332 -14.78 27.95 12.02
N GLU A 333 -15.04 28.69 13.09
CA GLU A 333 -16.30 28.61 13.83
C GLU A 333 -17.49 29.13 13.01
N GLY A 334 -17.35 30.26 12.31
CA GLY A 334 -18.38 30.75 11.39
C GLY A 334 -18.64 29.78 10.23
N TRP A 335 -17.58 29.17 9.70
CA TRP A 335 -17.67 28.11 8.70
C TRP A 335 -18.47 26.92 9.24
N ARG A 336 -18.15 26.46 10.46
CA ARG A 336 -18.90 25.42 11.16
C ARG A 336 -20.38 25.79 11.22
N GLN A 337 -20.71 26.98 11.72
CA GLN A 337 -22.10 27.47 11.83
C GLN A 337 -22.85 27.46 10.49
N LEU A 338 -22.21 27.84 9.37
CA LEU A 338 -22.82 27.73 8.04
C LEU A 338 -23.12 26.28 7.64
N GLN A 339 -22.20 25.35 7.94
CA GLN A 339 -22.43 23.91 7.68
C GLN A 339 -23.58 23.35 8.52
N PHE A 340 -23.81 23.89 9.72
CA PHE A 340 -24.91 23.51 10.62
C PHE A 340 -26.20 24.33 10.40
N GLN A 341 -26.24 25.22 9.41
CA GLN A 341 -27.39 26.10 9.14
C GLN A 341 -27.77 27.02 10.31
N GLU A 342 -26.81 27.32 11.19
CA GLU A 342 -26.98 28.29 12.26
C GLU A 342 -26.85 29.71 11.69
N TRP A 343 -27.72 30.08 10.73
CA TRP A 343 -27.56 31.27 9.88
C TRP A 343 -27.46 32.58 10.65
N SER A 344 -28.25 32.73 11.72
CA SER A 344 -28.23 33.92 12.59
C SER A 344 -26.90 34.06 13.35
N ARG A 345 -26.34 32.95 13.84
CA ARG A 345 -25.03 32.92 14.48
C ARG A 345 -23.92 33.17 13.46
N ALA A 346 -23.99 32.53 12.30
CA ALA A 346 -23.05 32.76 11.20
C ALA A 346 -23.06 34.23 10.74
N LEU A 347 -24.24 34.86 10.64
CA LEU A 347 -24.38 36.29 10.35
C LEU A 347 -23.63 37.15 11.37
N ALA A 348 -23.79 36.88 12.66
CA ALA A 348 -23.09 37.60 13.72
C ALA A 348 -21.57 37.38 13.65
N THR A 349 -21.13 36.13 13.46
CA THR A 349 -19.71 35.75 13.39
C THR A 349 -19.02 36.40 12.18
N PHE A 350 -19.56 36.23 10.96
CA PHE A 350 -19.00 36.85 9.76
C PHE A 350 -19.18 38.37 9.74
N GLY A 351 -20.23 38.90 10.38
CA GLY A 351 -20.41 40.34 10.58
C GLY A 351 -19.33 40.95 11.47
N SER A 352 -18.89 40.22 12.50
CA SER A 352 -17.73 40.60 13.33
C SER A 352 -16.43 40.53 12.52
N LEU A 353 -16.19 39.43 11.81
CA LEU A 353 -15.00 39.27 10.96
C LEU A 353 -14.91 40.32 9.85
N ARG A 354 -16.04 40.77 9.28
CA ARG A 354 -16.05 41.85 8.29
C ARG A 354 -15.50 43.16 8.87
N LYS A 355 -15.74 43.44 10.15
CA LYS A 355 -15.25 44.68 10.80
C LYS A 355 -13.73 44.66 10.96
N THR A 356 -13.15 43.49 11.22
CA THR A 356 -11.71 43.33 11.44
C THR A 356 -10.93 43.01 10.15
N HIS A 357 -11.56 42.35 9.18
CA HIS A 357 -10.98 41.94 7.89
C HIS A 357 -11.92 42.27 6.73
N PRO A 358 -12.14 43.55 6.41
CA PRO A 358 -13.07 43.97 5.35
C PRO A 358 -12.60 43.58 3.94
N ASP A 359 -11.32 43.24 3.79
CA ASP A 359 -10.60 42.92 2.56
C ASP A 359 -10.56 41.41 2.23
N ARG A 360 -11.25 40.57 3.01
CA ARG A 360 -11.32 39.12 2.75
C ARG A 360 -12.59 38.75 1.96
N ALA A 361 -12.41 38.36 0.70
CA ALA A 361 -13.48 37.90 -0.18
C ALA A 361 -14.27 36.72 0.43
N GLU A 362 -13.61 35.79 1.12
CA GLU A 362 -14.26 34.64 1.75
C GLU A 362 -15.19 35.04 2.89
N VAL A 363 -14.82 36.08 3.66
CA VAL A 363 -15.65 36.61 4.75
C VAL A 363 -16.90 37.26 4.19
N LEU A 364 -16.77 38.12 3.17
CA LEU A 364 -17.90 38.79 2.53
C LEU A 364 -18.82 37.80 1.84
N ASN A 365 -18.27 36.83 1.11
CA ASN A 365 -19.07 35.79 0.49
C ASN A 365 -19.86 35.00 1.54
N ASN A 366 -19.21 34.54 2.61
CA ASN A 366 -19.86 33.73 3.64
C ASN A 366 -20.90 34.53 4.43
N LEU A 367 -20.68 35.84 4.62
CA LEU A 367 -21.70 36.75 5.13
C LEU A 367 -22.90 36.86 4.18
N GLY A 368 -22.65 36.98 2.87
CA GLY A 368 -23.68 36.98 1.84
C GLY A 368 -24.50 35.69 1.81
N VAL A 369 -23.85 34.53 2.01
CA VAL A 369 -24.51 33.23 2.18
C VAL A 369 -25.47 33.28 3.37
N ALA A 370 -25.01 33.72 4.56
CA ALA A 370 -25.86 33.80 5.74
C ALA A 370 -27.07 34.72 5.53
N LYS A 371 -26.87 35.90 4.92
CA LYS A 371 -27.95 36.85 4.58
C LYS A 371 -28.97 36.28 3.60
N TYR A 372 -28.48 35.63 2.54
CA TYR A 372 -29.34 34.98 1.54
C TYR A 372 -30.25 33.92 2.17
N GLN A 373 -29.70 33.11 3.08
CA GLN A 373 -30.44 32.06 3.77
C GLN A 373 -31.48 32.66 4.74
N LEU A 374 -31.19 33.81 5.34
CA LEU A 374 -32.13 34.58 6.17
C LEU A 374 -33.15 35.40 5.36
N GLY A 375 -33.05 35.40 4.02
CA GLY A 375 -33.99 36.10 3.12
C GLY A 375 -33.62 37.56 2.79
N ASP A 376 -32.50 38.09 3.31
CA ASP A 376 -31.97 39.40 2.94
C ASP A 376 -31.24 39.31 1.59
N LEU A 377 -32.01 39.25 0.50
CA LEU A 377 -31.47 39.12 -0.86
C LEU A 377 -30.67 40.35 -1.27
N THR A 378 -31.11 41.54 -0.87
CA THR A 378 -30.43 42.81 -1.15
C THR A 378 -29.07 42.89 -0.47
N GLY A 379 -29.00 42.52 0.81
CA GLY A 379 -27.75 42.51 1.54
C GLY A 379 -26.83 41.37 1.13
N ALA A 380 -27.39 40.23 0.68
CA ALA A 380 -26.61 39.14 0.10
C ALA A 380 -25.95 39.55 -1.22
N GLN A 381 -26.72 40.19 -2.12
CA GLN A 381 -26.21 40.71 -3.40
C GLN A 381 -25.06 41.68 -3.18
N ALA A 382 -25.24 42.68 -2.31
CA ALA A 382 -24.17 43.64 -1.98
C ALA A 382 -22.92 42.93 -1.45
N CYS A 383 -23.08 41.94 -0.57
CA CYS A 383 -21.95 41.15 -0.07
C CYS A 383 -21.24 40.34 -1.16
N PHE A 384 -21.96 39.73 -2.10
CA PHE A 384 -21.36 38.99 -3.21
C PHE A 384 -20.70 39.90 -4.23
N ASP A 385 -21.27 41.08 -4.49
CA ASP A 385 -20.68 42.09 -5.38
C ASP A 385 -19.37 42.63 -4.81
N GLU A 386 -19.35 42.98 -3.51
CA GLU A 386 -18.10 43.36 -2.83
C GLU A 386 -17.08 42.21 -2.83
N ALA A 387 -17.51 40.96 -2.58
CA ALA A 387 -16.62 39.80 -2.60
C ALA A 387 -16.02 39.54 -4.00
N ALA A 388 -16.80 39.76 -5.07
CA ALA A 388 -16.35 39.60 -6.44
C ALA A 388 -15.30 40.66 -6.84
N LEU A 389 -15.36 41.87 -6.28
CA LEU A 389 -14.33 42.88 -6.47
C LEU A 389 -13.00 42.49 -5.84
N LEU A 390 -13.04 41.82 -4.68
CA LEU A 390 -11.84 41.35 -3.97
C LEU A 390 -11.29 40.03 -4.50
N GLY A 391 -12.13 39.21 -5.14
CA GLY A 391 -11.77 37.91 -5.71
C GLY A 391 -12.36 37.71 -7.11
N PRO A 392 -11.93 38.47 -8.14
CA PRO A 392 -12.53 38.43 -9.47
C PRO A 392 -12.43 37.07 -10.16
N ASP A 393 -11.42 36.26 -9.81
CA ASP A 393 -11.18 34.94 -10.39
C ASP A 393 -11.84 33.79 -9.59
N ARG A 394 -12.77 34.09 -8.67
CA ARG A 394 -13.47 33.08 -7.85
C ARG A 394 -14.82 32.72 -8.46
N GLY A 395 -14.84 31.66 -9.26
CA GLY A 395 -16.07 31.15 -9.90
C GLY A 395 -17.21 30.85 -8.91
N GLU A 396 -16.90 30.48 -7.66
CA GLU A 396 -17.91 30.25 -6.61
C GLU A 396 -18.71 31.50 -6.25
N ILE A 397 -18.07 32.68 -6.25
CA ILE A 397 -18.71 33.96 -5.94
C ILE A 397 -19.66 34.36 -7.08
N LEU A 398 -19.23 34.19 -8.33
CA LEU A 398 -20.06 34.43 -9.51
C LEU A 398 -21.28 33.50 -9.53
N LEU A 399 -21.10 32.24 -9.13
CA LEU A 399 -22.22 31.32 -8.97
C LEU A 399 -23.20 31.79 -7.88
N ASN A 400 -22.72 32.38 -6.79
CA ASN A 400 -23.60 32.97 -5.76
C ASN A 400 -24.38 34.18 -6.27
N GLN A 401 -23.76 35.05 -7.05
CA GLN A 401 -24.46 36.13 -7.73
C GLN A 401 -25.55 35.58 -8.66
N SER A 402 -25.26 34.52 -9.41
CA SER A 402 -26.26 33.89 -10.28
C SER A 402 -27.47 33.39 -9.49
N VAL A 403 -27.23 32.76 -8.34
CA VAL A 403 -28.28 32.22 -7.47
C VAL A 403 -29.17 33.34 -6.92
N VAL A 404 -28.59 34.46 -6.49
CA VAL A 404 -29.36 35.62 -6.03
C VAL A 404 -30.18 36.21 -7.17
N ALA A 405 -29.59 36.39 -8.35
CA ALA A 405 -30.25 36.94 -9.53
C ALA A 405 -31.48 36.10 -9.93
N PHE A 406 -31.33 34.78 -10.00
CA PHE A 406 -32.45 33.90 -10.30
C PHE A 406 -33.54 33.93 -9.21
N ARG A 407 -33.18 34.03 -7.93
CA ARG A 407 -34.17 34.16 -6.84
C ARG A 407 -34.92 35.50 -6.89
N GLN A 408 -34.29 36.54 -7.44
CA GLN A 408 -34.92 37.82 -7.77
C GLN A 408 -35.66 37.81 -9.11
N MET A 409 -35.72 36.67 -9.81
CA MET A 409 -36.29 36.50 -11.16
C MET A 409 -35.55 37.25 -12.29
N ASP A 410 -34.29 37.63 -12.08
CA ASP A 410 -33.39 38.13 -13.12
C ASP A 410 -32.64 36.97 -13.80
N GLY A 411 -33.35 36.30 -14.70
CA GLY A 411 -32.80 35.20 -15.50
C GLY A 411 -31.58 35.60 -16.36
N PRO A 412 -31.62 36.71 -17.12
CA PRO A 412 -30.49 37.15 -17.94
C PRO A 412 -29.20 37.34 -17.15
N LEU A 413 -29.25 38.03 -16.00
CA LEU A 413 -28.07 38.21 -15.15
C LEU A 413 -27.60 36.86 -14.57
N GLY A 414 -28.54 36.02 -14.13
CA GLY A 414 -28.24 34.69 -13.62
C GLY A 414 -27.45 33.83 -14.61
N PHE A 415 -27.90 33.73 -15.86
CA PHE A 415 -27.20 32.97 -16.90
C PHE A 415 -25.86 33.58 -17.27
N ALA A 416 -25.76 34.91 -17.37
CA ALA A 416 -24.50 35.58 -17.64
C ALA A 416 -23.43 35.24 -16.59
N LYS A 417 -23.79 35.31 -15.30
CA LYS A 417 -22.87 34.97 -14.20
C LYS A 417 -22.45 33.50 -14.17
N GLN A 418 -23.34 32.58 -14.56
CA GLN A 418 -22.96 31.16 -14.70
C GLN A 418 -21.97 30.94 -15.84
N GLU A 419 -22.15 31.63 -16.97
CA GLU A 419 -21.22 31.55 -18.10
C GLU A 419 -19.85 32.15 -17.73
N ASP A 420 -19.83 33.28 -17.03
CA ASP A 420 -18.58 33.87 -16.51
C ASP A 420 -17.86 32.89 -15.57
N ALA A 421 -18.59 32.27 -14.62
CA ALA A 421 -18.02 31.27 -13.72
C ALA A 421 -17.43 30.06 -14.47
N ARG A 422 -18.11 29.60 -15.53
CA ARG A 422 -17.64 28.50 -16.38
C ARG A 422 -16.36 28.85 -17.12
N ARG A 423 -16.23 30.08 -17.61
CA ARG A 423 -15.04 30.56 -18.31
C ARG A 423 -13.83 30.67 -17.38
N ILE A 424 -14.03 31.18 -16.17
CA ILE A 424 -12.94 31.42 -15.20
C ILE A 424 -12.43 30.10 -14.61
N ALA A 425 -13.34 29.22 -14.17
CA ALA A 425 -12.98 28.00 -13.47
C ALA A 425 -13.83 26.80 -13.94
N PRO A 426 -13.58 26.25 -15.14
CA PRO A 426 -14.43 25.23 -15.75
C PRO A 426 -14.53 23.95 -14.90
N ASP A 427 -13.45 23.51 -14.27
CA ASP A 427 -13.46 22.31 -13.42
C ASP A 427 -14.26 22.52 -12.12
N THR A 428 -14.05 23.67 -11.47
CA THR A 428 -14.81 24.05 -10.27
C THR A 428 -16.29 24.23 -10.58
N PHE A 429 -16.60 24.90 -11.70
CA PHE A 429 -17.95 25.06 -12.22
C PHE A 429 -18.62 23.70 -12.46
N ASN A 430 -17.96 22.79 -13.18
CA ASN A 430 -18.51 21.46 -13.46
C ASN A 430 -18.77 20.66 -12.18
N ARG A 431 -17.84 20.71 -11.21
CA ARG A 431 -17.99 20.05 -9.90
C ARG A 431 -19.18 20.60 -9.11
N ILE A 432 -19.33 21.92 -9.06
CA ILE A 432 -20.41 22.59 -8.34
C ILE A 432 -21.74 22.41 -9.06
N LEU A 433 -21.77 22.50 -10.39
CA LEU A 433 -22.98 22.34 -11.18
C LEU A 433 -23.46 20.89 -11.17
N ALA A 434 -22.57 19.89 -11.21
CA ALA A 434 -22.95 18.49 -11.01
C ALA A 434 -23.59 18.26 -9.62
N ALA A 435 -23.10 18.97 -8.58
CA ALA A 435 -23.74 18.95 -7.27
C ALA A 435 -25.12 19.66 -7.25
N ASN A 436 -25.30 20.69 -8.07
CA ASN A 436 -26.55 21.44 -8.24
C ASN A 436 -27.60 20.72 -9.11
N GLN A 437 -27.21 20.03 -10.18
CA GLN A 437 -28.13 19.32 -11.10
C GLN A 437 -28.94 18.21 -10.42
N ALA A 438 -28.48 17.69 -9.29
CA ALA A 438 -29.24 16.78 -8.43
C ALA A 438 -30.41 17.44 -7.67
N ARG A 439 -30.62 18.76 -7.81
CA ARG A 439 -31.54 19.56 -7.01
C ARG A 439 -32.15 20.72 -7.80
N ASN A 440 -33.45 20.65 -8.02
CA ASN A 440 -34.27 21.72 -8.61
C ASN A 440 -34.31 23.06 -7.81
N ASP A 441 -33.37 23.35 -6.89
CA ASP A 441 -33.30 24.62 -6.16
C ASP A 441 -31.86 25.17 -6.13
N GLN A 442 -31.70 26.42 -6.58
CA GLN A 442 -30.44 27.13 -6.67
C GLN A 442 -29.98 27.61 -5.28
N ARG A 443 -28.79 27.16 -4.86
CA ARG A 443 -28.21 27.47 -3.53
C ARG A 443 -26.87 28.19 -3.64
N THR A 444 -26.60 29.00 -2.61
CA THR A 444 -25.34 29.71 -2.43
C THR A 444 -24.24 28.83 -1.82
N PHE A 445 -22.98 29.13 -2.11
CA PHE A 445 -21.76 28.37 -1.86
C PHE A 445 -20.87 29.12 -0.87
N ALA A 446 -20.58 28.51 0.27
CA ALA A 446 -19.60 29.06 1.20
C ALA A 446 -18.16 28.83 0.69
N LEU A 447 -17.27 29.79 0.90
CA LEU A 447 -15.84 29.68 0.61
C LEU A 447 -15.06 29.26 1.86
N PRO A 448 -14.22 28.20 1.78
CA PRO A 448 -13.38 27.80 2.90
C PRO A 448 -12.26 28.83 3.14
N LEU A 449 -11.62 28.74 4.30
CA LEU A 449 -10.45 29.56 4.62
C LEU A 449 -9.27 29.04 3.78
N PRO A 450 -8.67 29.85 2.89
CA PRO A 450 -7.57 29.39 2.07
C PRO A 450 -6.33 29.08 2.91
N ASP A 451 -5.54 28.12 2.43
CA ASP A 451 -4.21 27.88 2.97
C ASP A 451 -3.30 29.07 2.65
N ASN A 452 -2.48 29.47 3.62
CA ASN A 452 -1.36 30.37 3.40
C ASN A 452 -0.11 29.81 4.11
N PRO A 453 1.11 30.25 3.72
CA PRO A 453 2.35 29.70 4.27
C PRO A 453 2.43 29.79 5.81
N ALA A 454 1.90 30.87 6.40
CA ALA A 454 1.90 31.08 7.85
C ALA A 454 1.00 30.06 8.58
N ARG A 455 -0.22 29.87 8.10
CA ARG A 455 -1.21 28.91 8.65
C ARG A 455 -0.69 27.47 8.54
N VAL A 456 -0.15 27.11 7.38
CA VAL A 456 0.41 25.78 7.15
C VAL A 456 1.61 25.54 8.07
N ALA A 457 2.48 26.54 8.29
CA ALA A 457 3.60 26.43 9.21
C ALA A 457 3.16 26.18 10.67
N VAL A 458 2.15 26.91 11.14
CA VAL A 458 1.58 26.71 12.49
C VAL A 458 1.04 25.28 12.63
N LEU A 459 0.26 24.81 11.67
CA LEU A 459 -0.29 23.45 11.71
C LEU A 459 0.79 22.37 11.59
N ALA A 460 1.82 22.60 10.78
CA ALA A 460 2.94 21.69 10.65
C ALA A 460 3.72 21.57 11.96
N SER A 461 3.96 22.69 12.66
CA SER A 461 4.63 22.69 13.97
C SER A 461 3.86 21.91 15.04
N ALA A 462 2.53 21.90 14.94
CA ALA A 462 1.67 21.16 15.87
C ALA A 462 1.61 19.65 15.58
N GLN A 463 1.92 19.24 14.36
CA GLN A 463 2.06 17.83 13.98
C GLN A 463 3.40 17.22 14.44
N GLU A 464 4.33 18.02 14.97
CA GLU A 464 5.64 17.56 15.44
C GLU A 464 5.53 16.83 16.79
N ALA A 465 5.19 15.55 16.73
CA ALA A 465 5.92 14.56 17.50
C ALA A 465 6.55 13.58 16.50
N PRO A 466 7.81 13.79 16.08
CA PRO A 466 8.54 12.75 15.37
C PRO A 466 8.62 11.55 16.32
N ALA A 467 7.94 10.47 15.96
CA ALA A 467 8.15 9.18 16.59
C ALA A 467 9.64 8.83 16.45
N ASP A 468 10.34 8.93 17.58
CA ASP A 468 11.61 8.30 17.86
C ASP A 468 12.69 8.47 16.77
N ARG A 469 13.23 9.70 16.65
CA ARG A 469 14.60 9.84 16.15
C ARG A 469 15.53 9.32 17.25
N GLY A 470 15.75 7.99 17.27
CA GLY A 470 16.88 7.41 17.99
C GLY A 470 18.19 8.16 17.65
N PRO A 471 19.24 8.03 18.47
CA PRO A 471 20.40 8.92 18.44
C PRO A 471 20.96 9.08 17.02
N GLY A 472 20.73 10.24 16.40
CA GLY A 472 20.99 10.48 14.97
C GLY A 472 22.41 10.13 14.56
N ARG A 473 23.37 10.31 15.47
CA ARG A 473 24.78 9.97 15.27
C ARG A 473 25.01 8.48 14.96
N ALA A 474 24.29 7.56 15.61
CA ALA A 474 24.43 6.12 15.35
C ALA A 474 23.84 5.74 13.98
N ARG A 475 22.72 6.37 13.61
CA ARG A 475 22.10 6.20 12.29
C ARG A 475 22.99 6.73 11.17
N ASP A 476 23.60 7.90 11.35
CA ASP A 476 24.50 8.50 10.36
C ASP A 476 25.77 7.66 10.18
N LEU A 477 26.33 7.13 11.27
CA LEU A 477 27.47 6.19 11.21
C LEU A 477 27.10 4.89 10.49
N LEU A 478 25.92 4.32 10.74
CA LEU A 478 25.43 3.14 10.04
C LEU A 478 25.22 3.40 8.55
N LEU A 479 24.70 4.57 8.19
CA LEU A 479 24.53 4.97 6.79
C LEU A 479 25.88 5.05 6.08
N ILE A 480 26.86 5.73 6.69
CA ILE A 480 28.23 5.83 6.15
C ILE A 480 28.83 4.43 6.01
N PHE A 481 28.73 3.59 7.04
CA PHE A 481 29.21 2.21 7.01
C PHE A 481 28.60 1.43 5.83
N ASN A 482 27.28 1.53 5.64
CA ASN A 482 26.58 0.84 4.56
C ASN A 482 26.96 1.34 3.15
N PHE A 483 27.30 2.63 2.98
CA PHE A 483 27.85 3.14 1.73
C PHE A 483 29.29 2.68 1.49
N CYS A 484 30.11 2.70 2.54
CA CYS A 484 31.51 2.31 2.46
C CYS A 484 31.67 0.80 2.21
N LEU A 485 30.79 -0.05 2.74
CA LEU A 485 30.92 -1.51 2.67
C LEU A 485 31.06 -2.07 1.23
N PRO A 486 30.14 -1.83 0.28
CA PRO A 486 30.26 -2.35 -1.08
C PRO A 486 31.44 -1.74 -1.85
N ILE A 487 31.78 -0.48 -1.58
CA ILE A 487 32.94 0.19 -2.16
C ILE A 487 34.23 -0.47 -1.67
N ALA A 488 34.35 -0.66 -0.35
CA ALA A 488 35.48 -1.33 0.26
C ALA A 488 35.62 -2.78 -0.22
N ALA A 489 34.51 -3.51 -0.40
CA ALA A 489 34.50 -4.84 -0.98
C ALA A 489 35.02 -4.84 -2.42
N ALA A 490 34.57 -3.91 -3.27
CA ALA A 490 35.05 -3.78 -4.65
C ALA A 490 36.55 -3.41 -4.72
N VAL A 491 37.01 -2.50 -3.85
CA VAL A 491 38.41 -2.11 -3.73
C VAL A 491 39.28 -3.28 -3.25
N ALA A 492 38.84 -4.00 -2.21
CA ALA A 492 39.53 -5.18 -1.69
C ALA A 492 39.61 -6.30 -2.74
N PHE A 493 38.53 -6.51 -3.50
CA PHE A 493 38.47 -7.45 -4.62
C PHE A 493 39.47 -7.05 -5.72
N TYR A 494 39.52 -5.78 -6.10
CA TYR A 494 40.49 -5.27 -7.07
C TYR A 494 41.94 -5.48 -6.63
N PHE A 495 42.30 -5.12 -5.39
CA PHE A 495 43.66 -5.31 -4.88
C PHE A 495 44.04 -6.79 -4.78
N ARG A 496 43.08 -7.66 -4.42
CA ARG A 496 43.29 -9.11 -4.40
C ARG A 496 43.59 -9.66 -5.79
N LEU A 497 42.84 -9.22 -6.80
CA LEU A 497 43.07 -9.57 -8.21
C LEU A 497 44.44 -9.06 -8.69
N LYS A 498 44.77 -7.78 -8.40
CA LYS A 498 46.05 -7.17 -8.79
C LYS A 498 47.24 -7.94 -8.23
N LYS A 499 47.20 -8.30 -6.93
CA LYS A 499 48.25 -9.10 -6.29
C LYS A 499 48.37 -10.49 -6.93
N SER A 500 47.24 -11.11 -7.27
CA SER A 500 47.25 -12.41 -7.92
C SER A 500 47.81 -12.39 -9.34
N ILE A 501 47.61 -11.31 -10.09
CA ILE A 501 48.13 -11.17 -11.46
C ILE A 501 49.66 -10.94 -11.44
N SER A 502 50.20 -10.31 -10.39
CA SER A 502 51.65 -10.16 -10.22
C SER A 502 52.37 -11.44 -9.80
N GLU A 503 51.65 -12.44 -9.30
CA GLU A 503 52.17 -13.76 -8.92
C GLU A 503 51.82 -14.81 -10.01
N ALA A 504 52.37 -16.03 -9.92
CA ALA A 504 52.03 -17.11 -10.86
C ALA A 504 50.51 -17.38 -10.81
N HIS A 505 49.81 -17.06 -11.90
CA HIS A 505 48.34 -16.98 -11.91
C HIS A 505 47.71 -18.33 -11.54
N PRO A 506 46.97 -18.43 -10.43
CA PRO A 506 46.32 -19.66 -10.01
C PRO A 506 45.02 -19.86 -10.79
N SER A 507 44.78 -21.08 -11.29
CA SER A 507 43.60 -21.43 -12.10
C SER A 507 42.99 -22.76 -11.65
N GLN A 508 41.81 -23.09 -12.20
CA GLN A 508 41.12 -24.35 -11.94
C GLN A 508 41.20 -25.25 -13.18
N CYS A 509 41.57 -26.51 -12.99
CA CYS A 509 41.57 -27.50 -14.08
C CYS A 509 40.15 -27.80 -14.54
N THR A 510 39.86 -27.60 -15.83
CA THR A 510 38.53 -27.87 -16.42
C THR A 510 38.09 -29.34 -16.34
N ARG A 511 39.05 -30.28 -16.24
CA ARG A 511 38.78 -31.72 -16.19
C ARG A 511 38.57 -32.27 -14.78
N CYS A 512 39.51 -32.06 -13.87
CA CYS A 512 39.40 -32.58 -12.50
C CYS A 512 38.90 -31.55 -11.49
N GLY A 513 38.91 -30.26 -11.82
CA GLY A 513 38.49 -29.19 -10.91
C GLY A 513 39.51 -28.80 -9.85
N ASP A 514 40.71 -29.39 -9.85
CA ASP A 514 41.76 -29.07 -8.89
C ASP A 514 42.40 -27.71 -9.21
N PRO A 515 42.79 -26.93 -8.18
CA PRO A 515 43.60 -25.74 -8.39
C PRO A 515 45.01 -26.11 -8.84
N PHE A 516 45.58 -25.30 -9.73
CA PHE A 516 46.97 -25.40 -10.17
C PHE A 516 47.49 -24.01 -10.57
N HIS A 517 48.80 -23.81 -10.65
CA HIS A 517 49.35 -22.58 -11.22
C HIS A 517 49.48 -22.74 -12.73
N THR A 518 49.18 -21.66 -13.46
CA THR A 518 49.35 -21.61 -14.93
C THR A 518 50.78 -21.90 -15.41
N THR A 519 51.77 -21.78 -14.53
CA THR A 519 53.17 -22.16 -14.80
C THR A 519 53.44 -23.66 -14.68
N ASP A 520 52.57 -24.43 -14.00
CA ASP A 520 52.77 -25.86 -13.74
C ASP A 520 52.47 -26.74 -14.96
N SER A 521 51.76 -26.19 -15.96
CA SER A 521 51.29 -26.91 -17.14
C SER A 521 51.44 -26.02 -18.38
N PRO A 522 51.79 -26.58 -19.55
CA PRO A 522 51.82 -25.81 -20.79
C PRO A 522 50.43 -25.38 -21.27
N ASP A 523 49.36 -26.03 -20.80
CA ASP A 523 47.96 -25.63 -21.04
C ASP A 523 47.42 -24.82 -19.86
N ALA A 524 46.93 -23.61 -20.12
CA ALA A 524 46.39 -22.70 -19.11
C ALA A 524 45.11 -23.21 -18.41
N PHE A 525 44.41 -24.19 -18.99
CA PHE A 525 43.10 -24.68 -18.50
C PHE A 525 43.15 -26.09 -17.90
N VAL A 526 44.28 -26.78 -18.01
CA VAL A 526 44.42 -28.18 -17.61
C VAL A 526 45.65 -28.35 -16.73
N CYS A 527 45.49 -28.93 -15.54
CA CYS A 527 46.62 -29.20 -14.65
C CYS A 527 47.62 -30.20 -15.27
N SER A 528 48.87 -30.17 -14.82
CA SER A 528 49.96 -31.02 -15.33
C SER A 528 49.57 -32.51 -15.42
N LYS A 529 48.97 -33.06 -14.37
CA LYS A 529 48.51 -34.48 -14.32
C LYS A 529 47.50 -34.79 -15.42
N CYS A 530 46.53 -33.91 -15.65
CA CYS A 530 45.52 -34.09 -16.68
C CYS A 530 46.07 -33.83 -18.09
N HIS A 531 47.04 -32.92 -18.22
CA HIS A 531 47.73 -32.64 -19.48
C HIS A 531 48.51 -33.89 -19.94
N HIS A 532 49.34 -34.48 -19.07
CA HIS A 532 50.05 -35.72 -19.38
C HIS A 532 49.12 -36.89 -19.68
N LEU A 533 48.04 -37.03 -18.91
CA LEU A 533 47.13 -38.16 -19.06
C LEU A 533 46.28 -38.11 -20.35
N PHE A 534 45.74 -36.94 -20.70
CA PHE A 534 44.73 -36.83 -21.77
C PHE A 534 45.22 -36.11 -23.03
N VAL A 535 46.20 -35.22 -22.93
CA VAL A 535 46.76 -34.49 -24.08
C VAL A 535 47.96 -35.25 -24.63
N LEU A 536 49.00 -35.44 -23.81
CA LEU A 536 50.21 -36.15 -24.23
C LEU A 536 50.01 -37.67 -24.28
N LYS A 537 49.10 -38.21 -23.46
CA LYS A 537 48.85 -39.65 -23.28
C LYS A 537 50.05 -40.45 -22.72
N ASP A 538 51.00 -39.76 -22.07
CA ASP A 538 52.28 -40.32 -21.63
C ASP A 538 52.38 -40.48 -20.09
N GLY A 539 53.12 -41.51 -19.66
CA GLY A 539 53.95 -41.45 -18.45
C GLY A 539 53.33 -41.50 -17.05
N LEU A 540 52.13 -42.06 -16.85
CA LEU A 540 51.61 -42.32 -15.49
C LEU A 540 51.56 -43.82 -15.19
N HIS A 541 52.11 -44.22 -14.04
CA HIS A 541 52.00 -45.57 -13.49
C HIS A 541 50.52 -46.02 -13.49
N GLY A 542 50.24 -47.27 -13.84
CA GLY A 542 48.88 -47.76 -14.13
C GLY A 542 47.86 -47.44 -13.02
N GLU A 543 48.27 -47.54 -11.76
CA GLU A 543 47.44 -47.22 -10.60
C GLU A 543 47.15 -45.71 -10.45
N SER A 544 48.16 -44.85 -10.63
CA SER A 544 47.98 -43.39 -10.60
C SER A 544 47.11 -42.90 -11.76
N ARG A 545 47.24 -43.54 -12.92
CA ARG A 545 46.39 -43.32 -14.09
C ARG A 545 44.93 -43.69 -13.77
N LYS A 546 44.68 -44.89 -13.25
CA LYS A 546 43.33 -45.35 -12.89
C LYS A 546 42.66 -44.41 -11.88
N ARG A 547 43.38 -44.06 -10.80
CA ARG A 547 42.89 -43.14 -9.78
C ARG A 547 42.53 -41.77 -10.35
N LYS A 548 43.34 -41.22 -11.27
CA LYS A 548 43.05 -39.91 -11.86
C LYS A 548 41.86 -39.95 -12.83
N VAL A 549 41.67 -41.04 -13.58
CA VAL A 549 40.50 -41.23 -14.44
C VAL A 549 39.21 -41.28 -13.61
N GLU A 550 39.19 -42.04 -12.52
CA GLU A 550 38.06 -42.11 -11.59
C GLU A 550 37.76 -40.74 -10.95
N GLU A 551 38.81 -40.00 -10.57
CA GLU A 551 38.70 -38.66 -10.00
C GLU A 551 38.07 -37.65 -10.98
N VAL A 552 38.45 -37.71 -12.27
CA VAL A 552 37.87 -36.90 -13.34
C VAL A 552 36.42 -37.31 -13.62
N GLY A 553 36.16 -38.62 -13.70
CA GLY A 553 34.81 -39.15 -13.93
C GLY A 553 33.82 -38.74 -12.83
N SER A 554 34.22 -38.84 -11.56
CA SER A 554 33.41 -38.39 -10.42
C SER A 554 33.17 -36.89 -10.42
N PHE A 555 34.18 -36.07 -10.73
CA PHE A 555 34.03 -34.62 -10.84
C PHE A 555 33.04 -34.23 -11.94
N GLN A 556 33.20 -34.78 -13.15
CA GLN A 556 32.31 -34.48 -14.28
C GLN A 556 30.88 -34.97 -14.05
N SER A 557 30.71 -36.11 -13.38
CA SER A 557 29.38 -36.63 -13.04
C SER A 557 28.68 -35.75 -12.02
N ALA A 558 29.41 -35.30 -10.98
CA ALA A 558 28.90 -34.31 -10.03
C ALA A 558 28.57 -32.97 -10.72
N GLN A 559 29.42 -32.50 -11.66
CA GLN A 559 29.18 -31.28 -12.43
C GLN A 559 27.89 -31.38 -13.26
N ARG A 560 27.66 -32.50 -13.96
CA ARG A 560 26.42 -32.76 -14.72
C ARG A 560 25.19 -32.81 -13.82
N TRP A 561 25.31 -33.46 -12.65
CA TRP A 561 24.22 -33.51 -11.68
C TRP A 561 23.88 -32.10 -11.16
N LEU A 562 24.88 -31.32 -10.74
CA LEU A 562 24.70 -29.93 -10.29
C LEU A 562 24.06 -29.06 -11.37
N HIS A 563 24.54 -29.16 -12.62
CA HIS A 563 23.97 -28.41 -13.74
C HIS A 563 22.48 -28.71 -13.94
N ARG A 564 22.08 -30.00 -13.96
CA ARG A 564 20.66 -30.40 -14.08
C ARG A 564 19.82 -29.93 -12.89
N SER A 565 20.36 -30.01 -11.67
CA SER A 565 19.68 -29.53 -10.47
C SER A 565 19.47 -28.00 -10.50
N LEU A 566 20.45 -27.23 -10.98
CA LEU A 566 20.34 -25.78 -11.09
C LEU A 566 19.33 -25.33 -12.17
N ILE A 567 19.19 -26.07 -13.28
CA ILE A 567 18.13 -25.79 -14.28
C ILE A 567 16.73 -25.83 -13.62
N LEU A 568 16.53 -26.74 -12.66
CA LEU A 568 15.25 -26.89 -11.95
C LEU A 568 15.05 -25.82 -10.87
N LEU A 569 16.10 -25.51 -10.10
CA LEU A 569 16.01 -24.71 -8.88
C LEU A 569 16.30 -23.21 -9.10
N LEU A 570 17.32 -22.89 -9.89
CA LEU A 570 17.86 -21.54 -10.07
C LEU A 570 18.20 -21.30 -11.55
N PRO A 571 17.19 -21.07 -12.43
CA PRO A 571 17.42 -20.78 -13.84
C PRO A 571 18.45 -19.67 -14.05
N GLY A 572 19.46 -19.92 -14.90
CA GLY A 572 20.56 -19.01 -15.20
C GLY A 572 21.83 -19.28 -14.38
N ALA A 573 21.71 -19.75 -13.13
CA ALA A 573 22.87 -20.16 -12.33
C ALA A 573 23.57 -21.39 -12.92
N ASP A 574 22.81 -22.25 -13.61
CA ASP A 574 23.31 -23.42 -14.32
C ASP A 574 24.28 -23.07 -15.47
N LEU A 575 24.05 -21.95 -16.16
CA LEU A 575 24.91 -21.45 -17.23
C LEU A 575 26.18 -20.81 -16.67
N VAL A 576 26.06 -20.05 -15.58
CA VAL A 576 27.23 -19.52 -14.84
C VAL A 576 28.10 -20.66 -14.31
N LEU A 577 27.50 -21.78 -13.87
CA LEU A 577 28.24 -22.97 -13.42
C LEU A 577 29.12 -23.56 -14.53
N ILE A 578 28.68 -23.52 -15.79
CA ILE A 578 29.41 -24.12 -16.93
C ILE A 578 30.49 -23.19 -17.50
N GLY A 579 30.33 -21.87 -17.42
CA GLY A 579 31.24 -20.94 -18.12
C GLY A 579 30.54 -19.81 -18.85
N GLU A 580 29.24 -19.92 -19.09
CA GLU A 580 28.46 -19.01 -19.91
C GLU A 580 27.92 -17.84 -19.06
N THR A 581 28.84 -17.11 -18.44
CA THR A 581 28.51 -16.08 -17.42
C THR A 581 27.56 -15.01 -17.94
N ARG A 582 27.66 -14.61 -19.22
CA ARG A 582 26.81 -13.56 -19.80
C ARG A 582 25.34 -13.98 -19.87
N GLU A 583 25.07 -15.14 -20.46
CA GLU A 583 23.71 -15.66 -20.63
C GLU A 583 23.12 -16.06 -19.27
N GLY A 584 23.94 -16.71 -18.44
CA GLY A 584 23.56 -17.07 -17.09
C GLY A 584 23.21 -15.87 -16.21
N LEU A 585 24.00 -14.80 -16.26
CA LEU A 585 23.71 -13.58 -15.50
C LEU A 585 22.42 -12.90 -15.98
N LEU A 586 22.13 -12.89 -17.28
CA LEU A 586 20.89 -12.31 -17.82
C LEU A 586 19.65 -13.09 -17.35
N GLU A 587 19.66 -14.42 -17.49
CA GLU A 587 18.56 -15.28 -17.03
C GLU A 587 18.39 -15.19 -15.50
N TYR A 588 19.50 -15.25 -14.76
CA TYR A 588 19.48 -15.18 -13.30
C TYR A 588 19.03 -13.81 -12.77
N SER A 589 19.47 -12.71 -13.40
CA SER A 589 19.02 -11.35 -13.05
C SER A 589 17.51 -11.19 -13.22
N PHE A 590 16.96 -11.78 -14.27
CA PHE A 590 15.53 -11.72 -14.51
C PHE A 590 14.74 -12.57 -13.51
N LEU A 591 15.26 -13.73 -13.10
CA LEU A 591 14.73 -14.51 -11.97
C LEU A 591 14.74 -13.69 -10.67
N CYS A 592 15.87 -13.07 -10.33
CA CYS A 592 16.00 -12.22 -9.15
C CYS A 592 15.05 -11.02 -9.19
N PHE A 593 14.83 -10.41 -10.36
CA PHE A 593 13.86 -9.34 -10.53
C PHE A 593 12.44 -9.84 -10.30
N ALA A 594 12.04 -10.95 -10.92
CA ALA A 594 10.69 -11.50 -10.76
C ALA A 594 10.41 -11.93 -9.31
N LEU A 595 11.38 -12.57 -8.63
CA LEU A 595 11.31 -12.84 -7.19
C LEU A 595 11.25 -11.54 -6.37
N GLY A 596 12.05 -10.55 -6.75
CA GLY A 596 12.06 -9.21 -6.17
C GLY A 596 10.66 -8.59 -6.20
N VAL A 597 10.01 -8.61 -7.37
CA VAL A 597 8.63 -8.16 -7.54
C VAL A 597 7.71 -8.95 -6.61
N VAL A 598 7.64 -10.28 -6.69
CA VAL A 598 6.69 -11.08 -5.89
C VAL A 598 6.86 -10.87 -4.37
N LEU A 599 8.09 -10.92 -3.87
CA LEU A 599 8.38 -10.90 -2.44
C LEU A 599 8.35 -9.50 -1.83
N ALA A 600 8.73 -8.47 -2.59
CA ALA A 600 8.67 -7.09 -2.13
C ALA A 600 7.31 -6.43 -2.39
N THR A 601 6.45 -7.03 -3.22
CA THR A 601 5.04 -6.63 -3.33
C THR A 601 4.24 -7.20 -2.17
N GLY A 602 3.96 -6.39 -1.15
CA GLY A 602 3.17 -6.88 -0.02
C GLY A 602 3.05 -5.96 1.18
N ARG A 603 3.84 -4.89 1.27
CA ARG A 603 3.60 -3.86 2.29
C ARG A 603 2.55 -2.88 1.75
N SER A 604 1.37 -2.88 2.35
CA SER A 604 0.35 -1.86 2.08
C SER A 604 0.91 -0.51 2.54
N VAL A 605 1.31 0.28 1.56
CA VAL A 605 1.75 1.64 1.83
C VAL A 605 0.49 2.50 1.94
N ARG A 606 0.23 3.03 3.13
CA ARG A 606 -0.93 3.91 3.33
C ARG A 606 -0.61 5.27 2.75
N TYR A 607 -1.33 5.64 1.70
CA TYR A 607 -1.33 7.01 1.21
C TYR A 607 -2.08 7.88 2.21
N SER A 608 -1.50 9.03 2.52
CA SER A 608 -2.12 9.96 3.45
C SER A 608 -3.51 10.41 2.99
N GLY A 609 -4.49 10.31 3.87
CA GLY A 609 -5.89 10.63 3.58
C GLY A 609 -6.75 9.45 3.08
N GLU A 610 -6.17 8.26 2.88
CA GLU A 610 -6.94 7.04 2.63
C GLU A 610 -7.21 6.29 3.94
N VAL A 611 -8.49 5.98 4.21
CA VAL A 611 -8.94 5.31 5.45
C VAL A 611 -8.70 3.79 5.39
N LEU A 612 -8.79 3.23 4.18
CA LEU A 612 -8.80 1.80 3.93
C LEU A 612 -7.46 1.31 3.36
N PRO A 613 -7.02 0.07 3.67
CA PRO A 613 -5.75 -0.44 3.17
C PRO A 613 -5.81 -0.72 1.68
N ASP A 614 -4.67 -0.54 1.01
CA ASP A 614 -4.51 -0.74 -0.43
C ASP A 614 -5.01 -2.10 -0.92
N PRO A 615 -5.49 -2.17 -2.18
CA PRO A 615 -5.71 -3.45 -2.85
C PRO A 615 -4.41 -4.26 -2.88
N ALA A 616 -4.55 -5.59 -2.96
CA ALA A 616 -3.41 -6.46 -3.26
C ALA A 616 -2.64 -5.91 -4.47
N SER A 617 -1.33 -6.05 -4.49
CA SER A 617 -0.53 -5.48 -5.59
C SER A 617 -0.84 -6.20 -6.91
N ILE A 618 -1.03 -5.45 -8.01
CA ILE A 618 -1.12 -6.04 -9.36
C ILE A 618 0.21 -6.67 -9.80
N TRP A 619 1.30 -6.24 -9.18
CA TRP A 619 2.64 -6.70 -9.50
C TRP A 619 2.91 -8.12 -8.99
N MET A 620 2.23 -8.57 -7.94
CA MET A 620 2.38 -9.93 -7.42
C MET A 620 1.98 -11.01 -8.45
N PRO A 621 0.76 -11.00 -9.03
CA PRO A 621 0.40 -11.99 -10.06
C PRO A 621 1.22 -11.84 -11.34
N LEU A 622 1.62 -10.61 -11.70
CA LEU A 622 2.52 -10.39 -12.83
C LEU A 622 3.89 -11.04 -12.57
N GLY A 623 4.45 -10.84 -11.38
CA GLY A 623 5.70 -11.47 -10.96
C GLY A 623 5.61 -13.00 -10.95
N LEU A 624 4.50 -13.57 -10.45
CA LEU A 624 4.25 -15.01 -10.51
C LEU A 624 4.16 -15.53 -11.94
N MET A 625 3.52 -14.78 -12.85
CA MET A 625 3.47 -15.12 -14.28
C MET A 625 4.86 -15.10 -14.90
N LEU A 626 5.68 -14.08 -14.61
CA LEU A 626 7.06 -14.00 -15.08
C LEU A 626 7.89 -15.19 -14.59
N LEU A 627 7.75 -15.56 -13.30
CA LEU A 627 8.39 -16.76 -12.76
C LEU A 627 7.92 -18.03 -13.49
N ALA A 628 6.62 -18.22 -13.69
CA ALA A 628 6.09 -19.38 -14.37
C ALA A 628 6.65 -19.53 -15.80
N VAL A 629 6.72 -18.43 -16.56
CA VAL A 629 7.30 -18.41 -17.90
C VAL A 629 8.80 -18.77 -17.87
N LEU A 630 9.55 -18.24 -16.90
CA LEU A 630 10.97 -18.54 -16.76
C LEU A 630 11.24 -20.01 -16.41
N PHE A 631 10.53 -20.53 -15.40
CA PHE A 631 10.68 -21.92 -14.99
C PHE A 631 10.25 -22.86 -16.11
N LEU A 632 9.15 -22.57 -16.81
CA LEU A 632 8.73 -23.34 -17.97
C LEU A 632 9.81 -23.36 -19.05
N ARG A 633 10.35 -22.19 -19.43
CA ARG A 633 11.47 -22.08 -20.39
C ARG A 633 12.69 -22.87 -19.93
N SER A 634 13.04 -22.78 -18.65
CA SER A 634 14.19 -23.50 -18.07
C SER A 634 13.98 -25.01 -18.13
N TRP A 635 12.80 -25.50 -17.73
CA TRP A 635 12.47 -26.93 -17.72
C TRP A 635 12.35 -27.53 -19.11
N LEU A 636 11.94 -26.74 -20.12
CA LEU A 636 11.99 -27.15 -21.52
C LEU A 636 13.42 -27.51 -21.98
N LYS A 637 14.48 -26.97 -21.34
CA LYS A 637 15.89 -27.36 -21.62
C LYS A 637 16.21 -28.80 -21.19
N LEU A 638 15.43 -29.39 -20.28
CA LEU A 638 15.60 -30.78 -19.83
C LEU A 638 14.97 -31.80 -20.78
N LEU A 639 14.08 -31.36 -21.66
CA LEU A 639 13.49 -32.25 -22.66
C LEU A 639 14.57 -32.67 -23.65
N PRO A 640 14.65 -33.97 -24.00
CA PRO A 640 15.56 -34.42 -25.03
C PRO A 640 15.19 -33.71 -26.34
N ARG A 641 16.13 -32.92 -26.88
CA ARG A 641 15.98 -32.38 -28.24
C ARG A 641 15.91 -33.59 -29.17
N ARG A 642 14.74 -33.82 -29.78
CA ARG A 642 14.63 -34.76 -30.91
C ARG A 642 15.53 -34.17 -32.01
N GLY A 643 16.66 -34.83 -32.24
CA GLY A 643 17.63 -34.48 -33.27
C GLY A 643 17.07 -34.69 -34.66
#